data_AF-A0A1V2AW13-F1
#
_entry.id   AF-A0A1V2AW13-F1
#
_cell.length_a   1.000
_cell.length_b   1.000
_cell.length_c   1.000
_cell.angle_alpha   90.00
_cell.angle_beta   90.00
_cell.angle_gamma   90.00
#
_symmetry.space_group_name_H-M   'P 1'
#
loop_
_entity.id
_entity.type
_entity.pdbx_description
1 polymer ?
#
loop_
_entity_poly.entity_id
_entity_poly.type
_entity_poly.pdbx_seq_one_letter_code
_entity_poly.pdbx_strand_id
1 'polypeptide(L)'
;MIESLNIKNVATYDAAGIQIQNLKKINFIYGTNGCGKTTLSKFIDNPSDKSYSSCQIAWRGQLPVKVHVYNKDFRERNFGKGRMDGVFTLGQATKDEIDAIQKMQSELEDIKTKGIEKKNTLEKKITEKEEYENEFKEIIWRDIYKENENNFKEAFAGFMRKEAFRDKMMEEFKNNNEHIDTLDQLKEKAQTIFGKTPITLPVVSSIEFTRLLEIEANVIWTRKIIGKSDVEIANLIQRLNLNDWVNEGRGYLNEDNICPFCQSKTITQNFRDQLEGYFDESFIRDTETVKSLADEYYRTIQNIQNILEQIEIKEKNNSETKLKIETFTALLKTLISQFVSNKELLSNKIKEPSRSIELISTADQLEGLLQLLNNCNAEIELHNEIVNDYTNHRNSLIKSIWKYLVESHRANIEAFWKKHEGLEKGVQALQKQHQDLRDKYTQLNAKIKAANKNVTSVQPSVDEINRILQSYGFLNFKIVPSKTEANQYQIQREDGTIAESTLSEGEATFITFLYYLQLAKGSTQEETITEERLLVIDDPISSLDSNVLFVVSSLIKEIIKSIKVNTGNIKQLILLTHNVYFHKEVSFVDGRTPRNGDTNFWILRKRDSITTIQSFDMENPIQSSYELLWQELKNTNQNSGITIQNTMRRIIENYFKILGKYADDDLIKSFDNHQEQEVCRSLVCWINDGSHGLPDDLYVEYQDETFERYLKVFKNIFVKMGHEEHYNMMYRETLIAS
;
A
#
# COMPACT_ATOMS: atom_id res chain seq x y z
N MET A 1 21.00 9.51 -4.42
CA MET A 1 21.17 10.51 -5.49
C MET A 1 19.93 10.54 -6.35
N ILE A 2 19.60 11.70 -6.91
CA ILE A 2 18.55 11.87 -7.91
C ILE A 2 19.10 11.45 -9.28
N GLU A 3 18.38 10.59 -9.98
CA GLU A 3 18.75 10.11 -11.32
C GLU A 3 17.99 10.86 -12.42
N SER A 4 16.73 11.21 -12.16
CA SER A 4 15.95 12.06 -13.05
C SER A 4 14.89 12.90 -12.34
N LEU A 5 14.55 14.02 -12.95
CA LEU A 5 13.48 14.92 -12.53
C LEU A 5 12.45 15.06 -13.65
N ASN A 6 11.17 15.02 -13.31
CA ASN A 6 10.06 15.28 -14.21
C ASN A 6 9.18 16.37 -13.61
N ILE A 7 8.98 17.47 -14.34
CA ILE A 7 8.23 18.64 -13.87
C ILE A 7 7.24 19.08 -14.93
N LYS A 8 5.96 19.15 -14.55
CA LYS A 8 4.82 19.41 -15.44
C LYS A 8 3.72 20.19 -14.72
N ASN A 9 2.90 20.91 -15.47
CA ASN A 9 1.71 21.62 -14.98
C ASN A 9 1.98 22.61 -13.83
N VAL A 10 3.11 23.31 -13.85
CA VAL A 10 3.47 24.27 -12.80
C VAL A 10 4.26 25.46 -13.35
N ALA A 11 3.85 26.68 -13.01
CA ALA A 11 4.45 27.93 -13.48
C ALA A 11 4.64 28.02 -15.01
N THR A 12 5.87 27.86 -15.50
CA THR A 12 6.20 27.89 -16.95
C THR A 12 6.38 26.50 -17.56
N TYR A 13 6.16 25.44 -16.78
CA TYR A 13 6.17 24.05 -17.25
C TYR A 13 4.73 23.65 -17.59
N ASP A 14 4.47 23.40 -18.87
CA ASP A 14 3.15 23.03 -19.39
C ASP A 14 2.83 21.54 -19.14
N ALA A 15 1.79 21.03 -19.81
CA ALA A 15 1.36 19.63 -19.66
C ALA A 15 2.34 18.63 -20.28
N ALA A 16 3.11 19.02 -21.29
CA ALA A 16 4.22 18.22 -21.80
C ALA A 16 5.35 18.19 -20.76
N GLY A 17 5.65 19.36 -20.18
CA GLY A 17 6.65 19.59 -19.16
C GLY A 17 8.07 19.30 -19.64
N ILE A 18 9.01 19.15 -18.70
CA ILE A 18 10.38 18.76 -19.01
C ILE A 18 10.80 17.52 -18.23
N GLN A 19 11.75 16.78 -18.80
CA GLN A 19 12.40 15.67 -18.14
C GLN A 19 13.92 15.88 -18.15
N ILE A 20 14.52 15.90 -16.97
CA ILE A 20 15.97 15.96 -16.78
C ILE A 20 16.43 14.55 -16.45
N GLN A 21 16.93 13.83 -17.43
CA GLN A 21 17.44 12.46 -17.26
C GLN A 21 18.97 12.47 -17.01
N ASN A 22 19.55 11.35 -16.58
CA ASN A 22 21.00 11.20 -16.47
C ASN A 22 21.70 12.26 -15.61
N LEU A 23 21.07 12.67 -14.50
CA LEU A 23 21.71 13.55 -13.52
C LEU A 23 22.95 12.86 -12.94
N LYS A 24 24.09 13.54 -13.00
CA LYS A 24 25.39 13.06 -12.51
C LYS A 24 25.64 13.54 -11.08
N LYS A 25 26.84 13.32 -10.53
CA LYS A 25 27.19 13.85 -9.21
C LYS A 25 27.16 15.37 -9.19
N ILE A 26 27.60 16.02 -10.26
CA ILE A 26 27.61 17.48 -10.42
C ILE A 26 26.75 17.85 -11.63
N ASN A 27 25.78 18.74 -11.44
CA ASN A 27 24.91 19.20 -12.53
C ASN A 27 24.86 20.72 -12.52
N PHE A 28 25.30 21.34 -13.60
CA PHE A 28 25.19 22.78 -13.80
C PHE A 28 24.01 23.08 -14.72
N ILE A 29 23.05 23.87 -14.24
CA ILE A 29 21.86 24.26 -14.98
C ILE A 29 21.90 25.77 -15.19
N TYR A 30 22.23 26.19 -16.42
CA TYR A 30 22.15 27.60 -16.80
C TYR A 30 20.74 27.94 -17.29
N GLY A 31 20.24 29.13 -17.00
CA GLY A 31 18.99 29.62 -17.60
C GLY A 31 18.73 31.07 -17.28
N THR A 32 18.12 31.81 -18.21
CA THR A 32 17.82 33.23 -18.03
C THR A 32 16.74 33.46 -16.95
N ASN A 33 16.52 34.72 -16.56
CA ASN A 33 15.49 35.05 -15.57
C ASN A 33 14.10 34.64 -16.06
N GLY A 34 13.30 34.05 -15.17
CA GLY A 34 11.94 33.62 -15.47
C GLY A 34 11.80 32.28 -16.21
N CYS A 35 12.88 31.53 -16.47
CA CYS A 35 12.85 30.22 -17.14
C CYS A 35 12.53 29.03 -16.20
N GLY A 36 11.98 29.26 -15.01
CA GLY A 36 11.57 28.18 -14.10
C GLY A 36 12.65 27.56 -13.20
N LYS A 37 13.86 28.14 -13.07
CA LYS A 37 14.92 27.67 -12.15
C LYS A 37 14.44 27.57 -10.70
N THR A 38 13.86 28.65 -10.18
CA THR A 38 13.36 28.67 -8.80
C THR A 38 12.16 27.76 -8.58
N THR A 39 11.34 27.53 -9.60
CA THR A 39 10.28 26.51 -9.51
C THR A 39 10.88 25.12 -9.40
N LEU A 40 11.97 24.83 -10.13
CA LEU A 40 12.70 23.57 -10.05
C LEU A 40 13.36 23.39 -8.67
N SER A 41 14.01 24.42 -8.13
CA SER A 41 14.64 24.35 -6.79
C SER A 41 13.60 24.14 -5.68
N LYS A 42 12.45 24.85 -5.74
CA LYS A 42 11.33 24.66 -4.79
C LYS A 42 10.68 23.27 -4.88
N PHE A 43 10.53 22.74 -6.10
CA PHE A 43 10.03 21.37 -6.29
C PHE A 43 10.95 20.34 -5.61
N ILE A 44 12.28 20.50 -5.73
CA ILE A 44 13.22 19.59 -5.09
C ILE A 44 13.24 19.76 -3.56
N ASP A 45 12.99 20.98 -3.03
CA ASP A 45 12.91 21.25 -1.58
C ASP A 45 11.65 20.64 -0.94
N ASN A 46 10.50 20.75 -1.62
CA ASN A 46 9.22 20.27 -1.11
C ASN A 46 8.38 19.56 -2.20
N PRO A 47 8.76 18.34 -2.60
CA PRO A 47 8.09 17.62 -3.68
C PRO A 47 6.64 17.21 -3.36
N SER A 48 6.23 17.27 -2.08
CA SER A 48 4.89 16.91 -1.62
C SER A 48 3.89 18.06 -1.66
N ASP A 49 4.31 19.27 -2.04
CA ASP A 49 3.39 20.40 -2.21
C ASP A 49 2.34 20.10 -3.29
N LYS A 50 1.09 20.53 -3.07
CA LYS A 50 -0.03 20.29 -4.00
C LYS A 50 0.25 20.84 -5.40
N SER A 51 1.03 21.92 -5.50
CA SER A 51 1.45 22.52 -6.77
C SER A 51 2.34 21.61 -7.63
N TYR A 52 2.92 20.55 -7.06
CA TYR A 52 3.80 19.60 -7.75
C TYR A 52 3.21 18.20 -7.95
N SER A 53 1.88 18.05 -7.82
CA SER A 53 1.19 16.76 -7.96
C SER A 53 1.43 16.03 -9.31
N SER A 54 1.77 16.76 -10.37
CA SER A 54 2.13 16.20 -11.69
C SER A 54 3.64 15.99 -11.89
N CYS A 55 4.45 16.18 -10.84
CA CYS A 55 5.90 16.13 -10.89
C CYS A 55 6.44 14.88 -10.17
N GLN A 56 7.63 14.41 -10.57
CA GLN A 56 8.24 13.21 -10.00
C GLN A 56 9.76 13.33 -9.89
N ILE A 57 10.31 12.83 -8.78
CA ILE A 57 11.75 12.67 -8.56
C ILE A 57 12.08 11.18 -8.56
N ALA A 58 12.95 10.76 -9.47
CA ALA A 58 13.48 9.39 -9.48
C ALA A 58 14.78 9.33 -8.69
N TRP A 59 14.79 8.50 -7.65
CA TRP A 59 15.94 8.28 -6.78
C TRP A 59 16.63 6.97 -7.13
N ARG A 60 17.97 6.98 -7.11
CA ARG A 60 18.77 5.76 -7.23
C ARG A 60 18.34 4.75 -6.18
N GLY A 61 17.93 3.56 -6.61
CA GLY A 61 17.48 2.48 -5.73
C GLY A 61 16.20 2.78 -4.94
N GLN A 62 15.41 3.80 -5.34
CA GLN A 62 14.21 4.25 -4.63
C GLN A 62 14.45 4.66 -3.17
N LEU A 63 15.66 5.15 -2.88
CA LEU A 63 16.06 5.62 -1.54
C LEU A 63 16.27 7.14 -1.55
N PRO A 64 15.27 7.93 -1.12
CA PRO A 64 15.45 9.36 -0.95
C PRO A 64 16.54 9.67 0.07
N VAL A 65 17.35 10.70 -0.22
CA VAL A 65 18.33 11.24 0.72
C VAL A 65 17.96 12.68 1.05
N LYS A 66 18.47 13.20 2.17
CA LYS A 66 18.20 14.57 2.62
C LYS A 66 18.64 15.57 1.55
N VAL A 67 17.78 16.54 1.24
CA VAL A 67 18.09 17.61 0.30
C VAL A 67 18.24 18.91 1.08
N HIS A 68 19.30 19.66 0.81
CA HIS A 68 19.43 21.04 1.24
C HIS A 68 19.35 21.96 0.04
N VAL A 69 18.30 22.79 -0.01
CA VAL A 69 18.10 23.76 -1.09
C VAL A 69 18.45 25.15 -0.61
N TYR A 70 19.39 25.81 -1.27
CA TYR A 70 19.64 27.24 -1.14
C TYR A 70 18.85 27.98 -2.21
N ASN A 71 17.83 28.72 -1.79
CA ASN A 71 17.03 29.60 -2.65
C ASN A 71 16.50 30.79 -1.83
N LYS A 72 15.63 31.62 -2.43
CA LYS A 72 15.01 32.76 -1.73
C LYS A 72 14.27 32.35 -0.45
N ASP A 73 13.49 31.27 -0.49
CA ASP A 73 12.72 30.78 0.65
C ASP A 73 13.63 30.28 1.80
N PHE A 74 14.81 29.72 1.48
CA PHE A 74 15.81 29.37 2.49
C PHE A 74 16.35 30.62 3.21
N ARG A 75 16.69 31.68 2.46
CA ARG A 75 17.16 32.96 3.04
C ARG A 75 16.10 33.56 3.96
N GLU A 76 14.85 33.65 3.49
CA GLU A 76 13.74 34.21 4.27
C GLU A 76 13.45 33.41 5.55
N ARG A 77 13.45 32.06 5.47
CA ARG A 77 13.22 31.20 6.65
C ARG A 77 14.28 31.36 7.73
N ASN A 78 15.56 31.39 7.34
CA ASN A 78 16.67 31.36 8.30
C ASN A 78 17.11 32.75 8.77
N PHE A 79 16.78 33.82 8.04
CA PHE A 79 17.27 35.17 8.35
C PHE A 79 16.16 36.23 8.42
N GLY A 80 14.94 35.95 7.94
CA GLY A 80 13.82 36.90 7.98
C GLY A 80 13.30 37.22 9.38
N LYS A 81 13.75 36.50 10.41
CA LYS A 81 13.43 36.73 11.84
C LYS A 81 14.65 37.11 12.69
N GLY A 82 15.80 37.33 12.05
CA GLY A 82 17.04 37.77 12.73
C GLY A 82 17.73 36.77 13.67
N ARG A 83 17.27 35.52 13.71
CA ARG A 83 17.84 34.43 14.50
C ARG A 83 18.24 33.27 13.59
N MET A 84 19.41 32.72 13.81
CA MET A 84 19.90 31.53 13.11
C MET A 84 19.99 30.34 14.07
N ASP A 85 19.52 29.18 13.63
CA ASP A 85 19.75 27.94 14.35
C ASP A 85 21.24 27.59 14.36
N GLY A 86 21.73 27.01 15.44
CA GLY A 86 23.09 26.53 15.52
C GLY A 86 23.29 25.33 14.62
N VAL A 87 24.38 25.35 13.84
CA VAL A 87 24.78 24.23 13.01
C VAL A 87 25.84 23.42 13.75
N PHE A 88 25.49 22.21 14.15
CA PHE A 88 26.45 21.27 14.73
C PHE A 88 27.37 20.74 13.64
N THR A 89 28.68 20.82 13.88
CA THR A 89 29.72 20.23 13.03
C THR A 89 30.70 19.43 13.88
N LEU A 90 31.51 18.58 13.24
CA LEU A 90 32.56 17.78 13.88
C LEU A 90 33.81 18.62 14.25
N GLY A 91 33.72 19.95 14.30
CA GLY A 91 34.89 20.84 14.42
C GLY A 91 35.64 20.79 15.76
N GLN A 92 35.08 20.15 16.79
CA GLN A 92 35.76 19.88 18.07
C GLN A 92 36.31 18.45 18.17
N ALA A 93 36.02 17.59 17.19
CA ALA A 93 36.48 16.21 17.18
C ALA A 93 38.00 16.15 16.95
N THR A 94 38.67 15.27 17.68
CA THR A 94 40.06 14.90 17.40
C THR A 94 40.17 14.21 16.04
N LYS A 95 41.36 14.22 15.44
CA LYS A 95 41.60 13.53 14.16
C LYS A 95 41.22 12.05 14.24
N ASP A 96 41.54 11.39 15.36
CA ASP A 96 41.23 9.97 15.59
C ASP A 96 39.72 9.71 15.66
N GLU A 97 38.93 10.62 16.25
CA GLU A 97 37.46 10.52 16.29
C GLU A 97 36.84 10.72 14.90
N ILE A 98 37.35 11.67 14.13
CA ILE A 98 36.91 11.90 12.74
C ILE A 98 37.20 10.67 11.88
N ASP A 99 38.42 10.12 11.97
CA ASP A 99 38.83 8.94 11.21
C ASP A 99 38.00 7.70 11.61
N ALA A 100 37.67 7.55 12.90
CA ALA A 100 36.80 6.48 13.39
C ALA A 100 35.36 6.60 12.84
N ILE A 101 34.78 7.79 12.86
CA ILE A 101 33.43 8.04 12.29
C ILE A 101 33.43 7.78 10.79
N GLN A 102 34.43 8.27 10.04
CA GLN A 102 34.54 8.03 8.60
C GLN A 102 34.66 6.55 8.27
N LYS A 103 35.44 5.78 9.06
CA LYS A 103 35.54 4.33 8.90
C LYS A 103 34.19 3.64 9.11
N MET A 104 33.45 4.01 10.16
CA MET A 104 32.10 3.48 10.40
C MET A 104 31.14 3.83 9.27
N GLN A 105 31.20 5.04 8.72
CA GLN A 105 30.37 5.44 7.57
C GLN A 105 30.71 4.63 6.31
N SER A 106 31.99 4.39 6.04
CA SER A 106 32.41 3.56 4.91
C SER A 106 31.92 2.13 5.04
N GLU A 107 31.97 1.56 6.25
CA GLU A 107 31.43 0.22 6.53
C GLU A 107 29.90 0.18 6.40
N LEU A 108 29.21 1.24 6.84
CA LEU A 108 27.76 1.37 6.69
C LEU A 108 27.33 1.38 5.21
N GLU A 109 28.09 2.08 4.34
CA GLU A 109 27.79 2.14 2.90
C GLU A 109 28.04 0.80 2.20
N ASP A 110 29.07 0.05 2.59
CA ASP A 110 29.31 -1.32 2.11
C ASP A 110 28.16 -2.27 2.51
N ILE A 111 27.71 -2.20 3.76
CA ILE A 111 26.55 -2.99 4.25
C ILE A 111 25.29 -2.63 3.46
N LYS A 112 25.03 -1.34 3.24
CA LYS A 112 23.87 -0.85 2.48
C LYS A 112 23.90 -1.34 1.04
N THR A 113 25.05 -1.25 0.36
CA THR A 113 25.23 -1.74 -1.01
C THR A 113 24.96 -3.24 -1.11
N LYS A 114 25.57 -4.03 -0.23
CA LYS A 114 25.30 -5.49 -0.14
C LYS A 114 23.83 -5.78 0.18
N GLY A 115 23.19 -4.98 1.02
CA GLY A 115 21.78 -5.08 1.36
C GLY A 115 20.87 -4.90 0.15
N ILE A 116 21.15 -3.90 -0.68
CA ILE A 116 20.41 -3.63 -1.93
C ILE A 116 20.60 -4.77 -2.93
N GLU A 117 21.84 -5.21 -3.17
CA GLU A 117 22.12 -6.34 -4.07
C GLU A 117 21.42 -7.63 -3.64
N LYS A 118 21.43 -7.92 -2.33
CA LYS A 118 20.72 -9.08 -1.76
C LYS A 118 19.21 -8.96 -1.90
N LYS A 119 18.64 -7.77 -1.70
CA LYS A 119 17.21 -7.54 -1.93
C LYS A 119 16.83 -7.79 -3.38
N ASN A 120 17.58 -7.24 -4.33
CA ASN A 120 17.33 -7.45 -5.76
C ASN A 120 17.44 -8.95 -6.15
N THR A 121 18.40 -9.66 -5.55
CA THR A 121 18.54 -11.11 -5.76
C THR A 121 17.38 -11.90 -5.17
N LEU A 122 16.90 -11.52 -3.98
CA LEU A 122 15.74 -12.10 -3.33
C LEU A 122 14.47 -11.91 -4.17
N GLU A 123 14.21 -10.69 -4.65
CA GLU A 123 13.05 -10.38 -5.50
C GLU A 123 13.06 -11.23 -6.78
N LYS A 124 14.19 -11.32 -7.47
CA LYS A 124 14.33 -12.21 -8.65
C LYS A 124 14.01 -13.67 -8.32
N LYS A 125 14.46 -14.16 -7.16
CA LYS A 125 14.22 -15.55 -6.74
C LYS A 125 12.77 -15.82 -6.37
N ILE A 126 12.09 -14.84 -5.78
CA ILE A 126 10.64 -14.89 -5.50
C ILE A 126 9.86 -14.94 -6.82
N THR A 127 10.19 -14.07 -7.78
CA THR A 127 9.56 -14.09 -9.10
C THR A 127 9.78 -15.42 -9.82
N GLU A 128 11.00 -15.96 -9.82
CA GLU A 128 11.29 -17.29 -10.40
C GLU A 128 10.45 -18.40 -9.76
N LYS A 129 10.21 -18.34 -8.44
CA LYS A 129 9.35 -19.29 -7.73
C LYS A 129 7.88 -19.15 -8.16
N GLU A 130 7.36 -17.92 -8.22
CA GLU A 130 5.98 -17.64 -8.62
C GLU A 130 5.72 -18.05 -10.08
N GLU A 131 6.65 -17.78 -10.98
CA GLU A 131 6.59 -18.21 -12.38
C GLU A 131 6.55 -19.73 -12.47
N TYR A 132 7.40 -20.43 -11.70
CA TYR A 132 7.44 -21.89 -11.70
C TYR A 132 6.18 -22.54 -11.10
N GLU A 133 5.60 -21.95 -10.05
CA GLU A 133 4.31 -22.36 -9.50
C GLU A 133 3.17 -22.18 -10.51
N ASN A 134 3.17 -21.07 -11.24
CA ASN A 134 2.18 -20.80 -12.28
C ASN A 134 2.32 -21.76 -13.47
N GLU A 135 3.53 -22.06 -13.92
CA GLU A 135 3.77 -23.04 -14.97
C GLU A 135 3.22 -24.42 -14.58
N PHE A 136 3.52 -24.88 -13.37
CA PHE A 136 3.01 -26.15 -12.86
C PHE A 136 1.49 -26.19 -12.74
N LYS A 137 0.89 -25.09 -12.28
CA LYS A 137 -0.58 -24.93 -12.22
C LYS A 137 -1.21 -25.09 -13.60
N GLU A 138 -0.64 -24.48 -14.63
CA GLU A 138 -1.13 -24.60 -16.01
C GLU A 138 -0.96 -26.02 -16.56
N ILE A 139 0.18 -26.69 -16.28
CA ILE A 139 0.45 -28.08 -16.67
C ILE A 139 -0.58 -29.03 -16.03
N ILE A 140 -0.77 -28.97 -14.71
CA ILE A 140 -1.76 -29.82 -14.03
C ILE A 140 -3.17 -29.61 -14.60
N TRP A 141 -3.55 -28.36 -14.86
CA TRP A 141 -4.87 -28.06 -15.37
C TRP A 141 -5.10 -28.61 -16.78
N ARG A 142 -4.11 -28.46 -17.66
CA ARG A 142 -4.17 -28.91 -19.05
C ARG A 142 -4.06 -30.43 -19.16
N ASP A 143 -3.08 -31.03 -18.50
CA ASP A 143 -2.70 -32.43 -18.72
C ASP A 143 -3.47 -33.39 -17.80
N ILE A 144 -3.96 -32.93 -16.65
CA ILE A 144 -4.65 -33.79 -15.68
C ILE A 144 -6.15 -33.49 -15.65
N TYR A 145 -6.54 -32.25 -15.34
CA TYR A 145 -7.96 -31.90 -15.22
C TYR A 145 -8.69 -32.03 -16.56
N LYS A 146 -8.20 -31.38 -17.62
CA LYS A 146 -8.88 -31.36 -18.93
C LYS A 146 -8.98 -32.72 -19.62
N GLU A 147 -8.00 -33.60 -19.44
CA GLU A 147 -8.06 -34.96 -19.99
C GLU A 147 -9.12 -35.83 -19.30
N ASN A 148 -9.40 -35.55 -18.02
CA ASN A 148 -10.24 -36.40 -17.16
C ASN A 148 -11.62 -35.79 -16.83
N GLU A 149 -11.88 -34.54 -17.18
CA GLU A 149 -13.11 -33.81 -16.80
C GLU A 149 -14.39 -34.49 -17.28
N ASN A 150 -14.37 -35.12 -18.44
CA ASN A 150 -15.54 -35.81 -18.99
C ASN A 150 -15.90 -37.09 -18.23
N ASN A 151 -14.90 -37.78 -17.66
CA ASN A 151 -15.11 -39.07 -16.99
C ASN A 151 -15.35 -38.90 -15.48
N PHE A 152 -14.71 -37.89 -14.87
CA PHE A 152 -14.63 -37.77 -13.40
C PHE A 152 -15.09 -36.40 -12.87
N LYS A 153 -15.94 -35.67 -13.62
CA LYS A 153 -16.45 -34.35 -13.23
C LYS A 153 -16.93 -34.27 -11.77
N GLU A 154 -17.67 -35.28 -11.33
CA GLU A 154 -18.21 -35.39 -9.96
C GLU A 154 -17.13 -35.53 -8.89
N ALA A 155 -16.02 -36.21 -9.19
CA ALA A 155 -14.88 -36.32 -8.28
C ALA A 155 -14.13 -34.99 -8.12
N PHE A 156 -14.27 -34.07 -9.09
CA PHE A 156 -13.64 -32.75 -9.08
C PHE A 156 -14.54 -31.65 -8.50
N ALA A 157 -15.76 -31.99 -8.07
CA ALA A 157 -16.68 -31.04 -7.45
C ALA A 157 -16.02 -30.31 -6.27
N GLY A 158 -16.10 -28.97 -6.27
CA GLY A 158 -15.42 -28.11 -5.30
C GLY A 158 -13.99 -27.70 -5.67
N PHE A 159 -13.35 -28.37 -6.64
CA PHE A 159 -11.95 -28.13 -7.04
C PHE A 159 -11.80 -27.73 -8.52
N MET A 160 -12.89 -27.33 -9.20
CA MET A 160 -12.89 -26.95 -10.62
C MET A 160 -12.31 -25.54 -10.91
N ARG A 161 -11.26 -25.14 -10.19
CA ARG A 161 -10.47 -23.93 -10.45
C ARG A 161 -9.00 -24.33 -10.44
N LYS A 162 -8.16 -23.65 -11.24
CA LYS A 162 -6.75 -24.04 -11.42
C LYS A 162 -5.99 -24.15 -10.10
N GLU A 163 -6.14 -23.15 -9.24
CA GLU A 163 -5.51 -23.09 -7.92
C GLU A 163 -6.02 -24.22 -7.02
N ALA A 164 -7.34 -24.36 -6.89
CA ALA A 164 -7.96 -25.37 -6.05
C ALA A 164 -7.63 -26.81 -6.49
N PHE A 165 -7.58 -27.06 -7.80
CA PHE A 165 -7.23 -28.36 -8.35
C PHE A 165 -5.75 -28.69 -8.10
N ARG A 166 -4.85 -27.73 -8.32
CA ARG A 166 -3.43 -27.88 -7.99
C ARG A 166 -3.25 -28.19 -6.51
N ASP A 167 -3.90 -27.43 -5.63
CA ASP A 167 -3.75 -27.63 -4.18
C ASP A 167 -4.29 -28.99 -3.74
N LYS A 168 -5.42 -29.41 -4.30
CA LYS A 168 -5.98 -30.74 -4.06
C LYS A 168 -5.04 -31.85 -4.55
N MET A 169 -4.49 -31.73 -5.76
CA MET A 169 -3.47 -32.68 -6.27
C MET A 169 -2.27 -32.79 -5.33
N MET A 170 -1.81 -31.67 -4.78
CA MET A 170 -0.67 -31.66 -3.84
C MET A 170 -1.02 -32.27 -2.47
N GLU A 171 -2.25 -32.09 -1.99
CA GLU A 171 -2.75 -32.74 -0.78
C GLU A 171 -2.81 -34.26 -0.97
N GLU A 172 -3.40 -34.71 -2.08
CA GLU A 172 -3.54 -36.12 -2.42
C GLU A 172 -2.18 -36.78 -2.64
N PHE A 173 -1.22 -36.10 -3.28
CA PHE A 173 0.15 -36.60 -3.43
C PHE A 173 0.84 -36.89 -2.09
N LYS A 174 0.55 -36.11 -1.04
CA LYS A 174 1.16 -36.30 0.29
C LYS A 174 0.44 -37.33 1.15
N ASN A 175 -0.88 -37.36 1.08
CA ASN A 175 -1.71 -38.00 2.10
C ASN A 175 -2.50 -39.23 1.60
N ASN A 176 -2.64 -39.40 0.29
CA ASN A 176 -3.49 -40.46 -0.26
C ASN A 176 -2.78 -41.81 -0.33
N ASN A 177 -3.23 -42.74 0.50
CA ASN A 177 -2.71 -44.11 0.60
C ASN A 177 -3.68 -45.18 0.05
N GLU A 178 -4.68 -44.79 -0.75
CA GLU A 178 -5.61 -45.75 -1.37
C GLU A 178 -4.90 -46.67 -2.37
N HIS A 179 -5.57 -47.79 -2.68
CA HIS A 179 -5.15 -48.69 -3.75
C HIS A 179 -5.21 -48.00 -5.12
N ILE A 180 -4.26 -48.31 -5.99
CA ILE A 180 -4.23 -47.76 -7.35
C ILE A 180 -5.07 -48.66 -8.26
N ASP A 181 -6.22 -48.15 -8.69
CA ASP A 181 -7.08 -48.79 -9.68
C ASP A 181 -6.71 -48.34 -11.10
N THR A 182 -7.03 -49.16 -12.10
CA THR A 182 -6.82 -48.82 -13.52
C THR A 182 -7.87 -47.81 -14.01
N LEU A 183 -7.54 -47.04 -15.05
CA LEU A 183 -8.45 -46.03 -15.61
C LEU A 183 -9.79 -46.63 -16.06
N ASP A 184 -9.78 -47.83 -16.65
CA ASP A 184 -11.00 -48.48 -17.12
C ASP A 184 -11.90 -48.95 -15.97
N GLN A 185 -11.31 -49.51 -14.90
CA GLN A 185 -12.04 -49.84 -13.67
C GLN A 185 -12.67 -48.62 -13.02
N LEU A 186 -11.95 -47.49 -12.99
CA LEU A 186 -12.46 -46.23 -12.43
C LEU A 186 -13.60 -45.66 -13.27
N LYS A 187 -13.51 -45.72 -14.61
CA LYS A 187 -14.59 -45.29 -15.51
C LYS A 187 -15.86 -46.13 -15.34
N GLU A 188 -15.71 -47.44 -15.23
CA GLU A 188 -16.85 -48.36 -15.01
C GLU A 188 -17.53 -48.05 -13.67
N LYS A 189 -16.77 -47.98 -12.57
CA LYS A 189 -17.28 -47.60 -11.24
C LYS A 189 -17.94 -46.22 -11.25
N ALA A 190 -17.35 -45.24 -11.95
CA ALA A 190 -17.88 -43.88 -12.05
C ALA A 190 -19.25 -43.82 -12.76
N GLN A 191 -19.44 -44.60 -13.83
CA GLN A 191 -20.74 -44.67 -14.51
C GLN A 191 -21.86 -45.21 -13.60
N THR A 192 -21.54 -46.14 -12.70
CA THR A 192 -22.51 -46.71 -11.76
C THR A 192 -22.74 -45.82 -10.53
N ILE A 193 -21.68 -45.26 -9.95
CA ILE A 193 -21.70 -44.59 -8.63
C ILE A 193 -21.96 -43.07 -8.73
N PHE A 194 -21.75 -42.43 -9.88
CA PHE A 194 -22.03 -41.00 -10.05
C PHE A 194 -23.43 -40.72 -10.62
N GLY A 195 -24.38 -41.62 -10.39
CA GLY A 195 -25.80 -41.48 -10.75
C GLY A 195 -26.61 -40.64 -9.75
N LYS A 196 -27.93 -40.88 -9.67
CA LYS A 196 -28.82 -40.15 -8.75
C LYS A 196 -28.49 -40.53 -7.30
N THR A 197 -27.88 -39.60 -6.58
CA THR A 197 -27.50 -39.78 -5.17
C THR A 197 -28.75 -39.98 -4.30
N PRO A 198 -28.87 -41.12 -3.61
CA PRO A 198 -29.93 -41.31 -2.62
C PRO A 198 -29.65 -40.40 -1.41
N ILE A 199 -30.71 -39.83 -0.82
CA ILE A 199 -30.61 -38.91 0.31
C ILE A 199 -31.09 -39.64 1.56
N THR A 200 -30.44 -39.39 2.69
CA THR A 200 -30.86 -39.93 3.98
C THR A 200 -32.20 -39.33 4.41
N LEU A 201 -33.13 -40.18 4.82
CA LEU A 201 -34.45 -39.78 5.31
C LEU A 201 -34.41 -39.60 6.84
N PRO A 202 -35.02 -38.53 7.39
CA PRO A 202 -35.09 -38.34 8.84
C PRO A 202 -36.12 -39.28 9.47
N VAL A 203 -35.79 -39.86 10.62
CA VAL A 203 -36.68 -40.71 11.43
C VAL A 203 -37.89 -39.89 11.92
N VAL A 204 -39.06 -40.53 11.96
CA VAL A 204 -40.31 -39.94 12.44
C VAL A 204 -40.40 -40.07 13.96
N SER A 205 -40.86 -39.02 14.64
CA SER A 205 -41.04 -38.99 16.10
C SER A 205 -42.00 -40.07 16.59
N SER A 206 -41.66 -40.68 17.73
CA SER A 206 -42.54 -41.64 18.42
C SER A 206 -43.50 -40.95 19.39
N ILE A 207 -44.52 -41.68 19.85
CA ILE A 207 -45.50 -41.23 20.85
C ILE A 207 -45.38 -42.05 22.14
N GLU A 208 -45.64 -41.42 23.28
CA GLU A 208 -45.71 -42.07 24.60
C GLU A 208 -47.12 -41.85 25.17
N PHE A 209 -47.76 -42.91 25.66
CA PHE A 209 -49.17 -42.88 26.08
C PHE A 209 -49.49 -43.81 27.26
N THR A 210 -48.49 -44.37 27.94
CA THR A 210 -48.69 -45.30 29.08
C THR A 210 -49.51 -44.64 30.16
N ARG A 211 -49.14 -43.40 30.51
CA ARG A 211 -49.82 -42.63 31.55
C ARG A 211 -51.28 -42.32 31.20
N LEU A 212 -51.58 -42.13 29.91
CA LEU A 212 -52.95 -41.90 29.46
C LEU A 212 -53.83 -43.11 29.75
N LEU A 213 -53.35 -44.32 29.41
CA LEU A 213 -54.09 -45.57 29.65
C LEU A 213 -54.25 -45.87 31.14
N GLU A 214 -53.26 -45.55 31.97
CA GLU A 214 -53.39 -45.63 33.43
C GLU A 214 -54.50 -44.73 33.96
N ILE A 215 -54.62 -43.51 33.41
CA ILE A 215 -55.70 -42.61 33.76
C ILE A 215 -57.04 -43.19 33.30
N GLU A 216 -57.16 -43.68 32.08
CA GLU A 216 -58.40 -44.30 31.55
C GLU A 216 -58.90 -45.45 32.43
N ALA A 217 -57.99 -46.29 32.93
CA ALA A 217 -58.29 -47.45 33.75
C ALA A 217 -58.54 -47.15 35.24
N ASN A 218 -58.45 -45.88 35.67
CA ASN A 218 -58.54 -45.54 37.08
C ASN A 218 -59.94 -45.82 37.67
N VAL A 219 -60.00 -46.52 38.80
CA VAL A 219 -61.25 -46.92 39.47
C VAL A 219 -62.10 -45.74 39.97
N ILE A 220 -61.53 -44.53 40.04
CA ILE A 220 -62.25 -43.32 40.47
C ILE A 220 -63.42 -42.96 39.53
N TRP A 221 -63.33 -43.34 38.25
CA TRP A 221 -64.34 -43.05 37.24
C TRP A 221 -65.66 -43.78 37.50
N THR A 222 -65.57 -45.05 37.91
CA THR A 222 -66.73 -45.89 38.25
C THR A 222 -67.20 -45.71 39.70
N ARG A 223 -66.37 -45.13 40.58
CA ARG A 223 -66.73 -44.91 41.98
C ARG A 223 -67.74 -43.78 42.12
N LYS A 224 -68.90 -44.03 42.74
CA LYS A 224 -69.85 -42.97 43.13
C LYS A 224 -69.31 -42.21 44.34
N ILE A 225 -69.02 -40.92 44.18
CA ILE A 225 -68.46 -40.08 45.24
C ILE A 225 -69.63 -39.35 45.89
N ILE A 226 -70.06 -39.83 47.06
CA ILE A 226 -71.19 -39.30 47.83
C ILE A 226 -70.77 -38.97 49.26
N GLY A 227 -71.50 -38.06 49.90
CA GLY A 227 -71.25 -37.69 51.30
C GLY A 227 -71.52 -38.82 52.29
N LYS A 228 -70.95 -38.67 53.49
CA LYS A 228 -70.94 -39.64 54.58
C LYS A 228 -72.36 -40.01 55.04
N SER A 229 -72.65 -41.30 55.15
CA SER A 229 -74.00 -41.80 55.43
C SER A 229 -74.41 -41.75 56.91
N ASP A 230 -73.49 -41.47 57.83
CA ASP A 230 -73.70 -41.55 59.28
C ASP A 230 -74.06 -40.19 59.93
N VAL A 231 -74.34 -39.18 59.11
CA VAL A 231 -74.79 -37.84 59.55
C VAL A 231 -76.30 -37.72 59.38
N GLU A 232 -76.99 -37.08 60.31
CA GLU A 232 -78.45 -36.97 60.34
C GLU A 232 -79.04 -36.42 59.02
N ILE A 233 -78.39 -35.42 58.41
CA ILE A 233 -78.79 -34.79 57.15
C ILE A 233 -78.70 -35.75 55.93
N ALA A 234 -77.91 -36.82 56.01
CA ALA A 234 -77.61 -37.72 54.89
C ALA A 234 -78.83 -38.44 54.34
N ASN A 235 -79.75 -38.86 55.21
CA ASN A 235 -80.90 -39.70 54.86
C ASN A 235 -81.79 -39.06 53.77
N LEU A 236 -82.05 -37.76 53.88
CA LEU A 236 -82.88 -37.04 52.92
C LEU A 236 -82.13 -36.80 51.61
N ILE A 237 -80.85 -36.40 51.70
CA ILE A 237 -80.00 -36.11 50.55
C ILE A 237 -79.85 -37.36 49.67
N GLN A 238 -79.55 -38.51 50.28
CA GLN A 238 -79.37 -39.77 49.56
C GLN A 238 -80.69 -40.31 49.00
N ARG A 239 -81.79 -40.26 49.75
CA ARG A 239 -83.11 -40.72 49.28
C ARG A 239 -83.60 -39.97 48.05
N LEU A 240 -83.33 -38.65 47.99
CA LEU A 240 -83.72 -37.81 46.86
C LEU A 240 -82.65 -37.72 45.76
N ASN A 241 -81.50 -38.40 45.95
CA ASN A 241 -80.33 -38.35 45.07
C ASN A 241 -79.84 -36.92 44.79
N LEU A 242 -79.80 -36.08 45.84
CA LEU A 242 -79.46 -34.66 45.75
C LEU A 242 -78.00 -34.35 46.12
N ASN A 243 -77.11 -35.36 46.18
CA ASN A 243 -75.73 -35.18 46.66
C ASN A 243 -75.00 -34.04 45.93
N ASP A 244 -75.01 -34.04 44.59
CA ASP A 244 -74.28 -33.06 43.81
C ASP A 244 -74.94 -31.68 43.87
N TRP A 245 -76.28 -31.62 43.89
CA TRP A 245 -77.03 -30.38 44.08
C TRP A 245 -76.77 -29.73 45.44
N VAL A 246 -76.71 -30.54 46.52
CA VAL A 246 -76.37 -30.05 47.86
C VAL A 246 -74.90 -29.63 47.94
N ASN A 247 -73.99 -30.36 47.28
CA ASN A 247 -72.57 -30.01 47.22
C ASN A 247 -72.32 -28.70 46.47
N GLU A 248 -73.05 -28.42 45.40
CA GLU A 248 -73.03 -27.12 44.73
C GLU A 248 -73.71 -26.06 45.62
N GLY A 249 -74.88 -26.41 46.18
CA GLY A 249 -75.72 -25.58 47.02
C GLY A 249 -75.01 -25.00 48.25
N ARG A 250 -74.13 -25.78 48.89
CA ARG A 250 -73.40 -25.33 50.09
C ARG A 250 -72.47 -24.15 49.82
N GLY A 251 -71.98 -24.00 48.59
CA GLY A 251 -71.12 -22.88 48.19
C GLY A 251 -71.83 -21.52 48.19
N TYR A 252 -73.18 -21.50 48.18
CA TYR A 252 -73.97 -20.27 48.21
C TYR A 252 -74.35 -19.82 49.62
N LEU A 253 -73.95 -20.56 50.67
CA LEU A 253 -74.26 -20.20 52.05
C LEU A 253 -73.32 -19.11 52.56
N ASN A 254 -73.87 -17.94 52.91
CA ASN A 254 -73.14 -16.82 53.51
C ASN A 254 -72.97 -17.01 55.03
N GLU A 255 -72.23 -16.13 55.72
CA GLU A 255 -72.05 -16.19 57.19
C GLU A 255 -73.34 -15.95 57.98
N ASP A 256 -74.32 -15.27 57.38
CA ASP A 256 -75.61 -15.00 58.00
C ASP A 256 -76.47 -16.27 58.15
N ASN A 257 -77.39 -16.28 59.12
CA ASN A 257 -78.29 -17.40 59.36
C ASN A 257 -79.47 -17.50 58.35
N ILE A 258 -79.49 -16.65 57.31
CA ILE A 258 -80.54 -16.59 56.30
C ILE A 258 -80.21 -17.55 55.15
N CYS A 259 -81.13 -18.47 54.85
CA CYS A 259 -80.97 -19.38 53.73
C CYS A 259 -81.16 -18.65 52.39
N PRO A 260 -80.22 -18.74 51.44
CA PRO A 260 -80.32 -18.09 50.14
C PRO A 260 -81.45 -18.64 49.25
N PHE A 261 -81.99 -19.82 49.58
CA PHE A 261 -83.07 -20.46 48.81
C PHE A 261 -84.46 -20.09 49.34
N CYS A 262 -84.70 -20.26 50.64
CA CYS A 262 -86.02 -20.02 51.25
C CYS A 262 -86.14 -18.65 51.93
N GLN A 263 -85.09 -17.83 51.92
CA GLN A 263 -85.06 -16.45 52.42
C GLN A 263 -85.43 -16.32 53.92
N SER A 264 -85.32 -17.42 54.68
CA SER A 264 -85.71 -17.52 56.09
C SER A 264 -84.50 -17.88 56.97
N LYS A 265 -84.58 -17.58 58.28
CA LYS A 265 -83.51 -17.88 59.25
C LYS A 265 -83.43 -19.37 59.62
N THR A 266 -83.06 -20.22 58.65
CA THR A 266 -83.05 -21.68 58.80
C THR A 266 -81.63 -22.28 58.82
N ILE A 267 -80.59 -21.50 58.53
CA ILE A 267 -79.19 -21.94 58.55
C ILE A 267 -78.66 -21.82 59.98
N THR A 268 -78.85 -22.87 60.77
CA THR A 268 -78.31 -22.95 62.15
C THR A 268 -76.88 -23.50 62.16
N GLN A 269 -76.13 -23.29 63.26
CA GLN A 269 -74.80 -23.87 63.40
C GLN A 269 -74.82 -25.40 63.28
N ASN A 270 -75.79 -26.07 63.92
CA ASN A 270 -75.96 -27.52 63.79
C ASN A 270 -76.19 -27.97 62.34
N PHE A 271 -76.95 -27.19 61.54
CA PHE A 271 -77.11 -27.50 60.12
C PHE A 271 -75.79 -27.35 59.34
N ARG A 272 -74.97 -26.35 59.64
CA ARG A 272 -73.63 -26.19 59.04
C ARG A 272 -72.73 -27.36 59.41
N ASP A 273 -72.68 -27.73 60.69
CA ASP A 273 -71.85 -28.84 61.17
C ASP A 273 -72.28 -30.17 60.52
N GLN A 274 -73.59 -30.40 60.35
CA GLN A 274 -74.10 -31.57 59.64
C GLN A 274 -73.78 -31.53 58.13
N LEU A 275 -73.82 -30.36 57.49
CA LEU A 275 -73.51 -30.19 56.07
C LEU A 275 -72.01 -30.35 55.78
N GLU A 276 -71.15 -29.82 56.65
CA GLU A 276 -69.70 -30.01 56.60
C GLU A 276 -69.34 -31.46 56.92
N GLY A 277 -69.96 -32.07 57.94
CA GLY A 277 -69.76 -33.48 58.27
C GLY A 277 -70.23 -34.45 57.19
N TYR A 278 -71.22 -34.07 56.37
CA TYR A 278 -71.67 -34.86 55.23
C TYR A 278 -70.61 -34.89 54.11
N PHE A 279 -69.89 -33.80 53.87
CA PHE A 279 -68.82 -33.73 52.86
C PHE A 279 -67.44 -33.77 53.52
N ASP A 280 -67.08 -34.95 53.99
CA ASP A 280 -65.85 -35.21 54.74
C ASP A 280 -64.55 -35.14 53.88
N GLU A 281 -63.42 -35.37 54.55
CA GLU A 281 -62.10 -35.40 53.90
C GLU A 281 -62.00 -36.45 52.77
N SER A 282 -62.77 -37.56 52.83
CA SER A 282 -62.78 -38.56 51.75
C SER A 282 -63.48 -38.01 50.52
N PHE A 283 -64.63 -37.36 50.68
CA PHE A 283 -65.35 -36.74 49.58
C PHE A 283 -64.49 -35.66 48.89
N ILE A 284 -63.85 -34.79 49.68
CA ILE A 284 -62.99 -33.72 49.14
C ILE A 284 -61.82 -34.33 48.39
N ARG A 285 -61.12 -35.30 48.98
CA ARG A 285 -59.97 -35.98 48.35
C ARG A 285 -60.34 -36.68 47.05
N ASP A 286 -61.47 -37.39 47.03
CA ASP A 286 -61.91 -38.13 45.84
C ASP A 286 -62.34 -37.17 44.71
N THR A 287 -63.00 -36.04 45.03
CA THR A 287 -63.37 -35.01 44.05
C THR A 287 -62.16 -34.24 43.51
N GLU A 288 -61.16 -33.95 44.36
CA GLU A 288 -59.86 -33.42 43.95
C GLU A 288 -59.10 -34.39 43.05
N THR A 289 -59.13 -35.70 43.37
CA THR A 289 -58.51 -36.76 42.55
C THR A 289 -59.14 -36.82 41.16
N VAL A 290 -60.48 -36.78 41.06
CA VAL A 290 -61.22 -36.70 39.79
C VAL A 290 -60.76 -35.51 38.97
N LYS A 291 -60.70 -34.31 39.59
CA LYS A 291 -60.30 -33.08 38.91
C LYS A 291 -58.85 -33.14 38.43
N SER A 292 -57.93 -33.59 39.29
CA SER A 292 -56.50 -33.70 38.97
C SER A 292 -56.26 -34.68 37.81
N LEU A 293 -56.88 -35.85 37.84
CA LEU A 293 -56.71 -36.85 36.79
C LEU A 293 -57.36 -36.41 35.47
N ALA A 294 -58.49 -35.71 35.51
CA ALA A 294 -59.11 -35.15 34.30
C ALA A 294 -58.25 -34.04 33.68
N ASP A 295 -57.70 -33.14 34.50
CA ASP A 295 -56.77 -32.09 34.02
C ASP A 295 -55.50 -32.71 33.40
N GLU A 296 -54.97 -33.77 34.02
CA GLU A 296 -53.83 -34.53 33.48
C GLU A 296 -54.19 -35.22 32.15
N TYR A 297 -55.36 -35.84 32.07
CA TYR A 297 -55.88 -36.46 30.84
C TYR A 297 -55.98 -35.43 29.71
N TYR A 298 -56.58 -34.25 29.97
CA TYR A 298 -56.73 -33.19 28.97
C TYR A 298 -55.40 -32.68 28.41
N ARG A 299 -54.38 -32.53 29.27
CA ARG A 299 -53.03 -32.12 28.83
C ARG A 299 -52.38 -33.22 27.98
N THR A 300 -52.53 -34.47 28.42
CA THR A 300 -51.88 -35.63 27.78
C THR A 300 -52.44 -35.87 26.37
N ILE A 301 -53.77 -35.89 26.21
CA ILE A 301 -54.39 -36.07 24.89
C ILE A 301 -54.11 -34.90 23.94
N GLN A 302 -54.02 -33.66 24.45
CA GLN A 302 -53.69 -32.51 23.61
C GLN A 302 -52.25 -32.62 23.08
N ASN A 303 -51.30 -33.05 23.91
CA ASN A 303 -49.92 -33.27 23.48
C ASN A 303 -49.83 -34.38 22.42
N ILE A 304 -50.45 -35.53 22.68
CA ILE A 304 -50.46 -36.66 21.75
C ILE A 304 -51.11 -36.27 20.42
N GLN A 305 -52.27 -35.60 20.46
CA GLN A 305 -52.96 -35.13 19.27
C GLN A 305 -52.07 -34.18 18.44
N ASN A 306 -51.43 -33.19 19.08
CA ASN A 306 -50.55 -32.25 18.39
C ASN A 306 -49.38 -32.95 17.69
N ILE A 307 -48.75 -33.92 18.36
CA ILE A 307 -47.62 -34.68 17.78
C ILE A 307 -48.09 -35.45 16.54
N LEU A 308 -49.21 -36.16 16.64
CA LEU A 308 -49.73 -37.00 15.56
C LEU A 308 -50.21 -36.17 14.35
N GLU A 309 -50.90 -35.04 14.59
CA GLU A 309 -51.33 -34.13 13.52
C GLU A 309 -50.14 -33.49 12.80
N GLN A 310 -49.08 -33.13 13.53
CA GLN A 310 -47.83 -32.63 12.92
C GLN A 310 -47.16 -33.69 12.04
N ILE A 311 -47.13 -34.94 12.50
CA ILE A 311 -46.61 -36.06 11.71
C ILE A 311 -47.46 -36.24 10.44
N GLU A 312 -48.79 -36.23 10.55
CA GLU A 312 -49.69 -36.35 9.39
C GLU A 312 -49.42 -35.26 8.34
N ILE A 313 -49.34 -33.99 8.76
CA ILE A 313 -49.11 -32.86 7.87
C ILE A 313 -47.76 -32.98 7.17
N LYS A 314 -46.71 -33.36 7.91
CA LYS A 314 -45.36 -33.49 7.38
C LYS A 314 -45.27 -34.62 6.36
N GLU A 315 -45.75 -35.81 6.71
CA GLU A 315 -45.59 -36.99 5.87
C GLU A 315 -46.53 -36.99 4.65
N LYS A 316 -47.69 -36.36 4.74
CA LYS A 316 -48.60 -36.20 3.60
C LYS A 316 -48.02 -35.36 2.46
N ASN A 317 -47.11 -34.43 2.79
CA ASN A 317 -46.42 -33.59 1.80
C ASN A 317 -45.06 -34.16 1.36
N ASN A 318 -44.65 -35.31 1.92
CA ASN A 318 -43.39 -35.96 1.62
C ASN A 318 -43.58 -37.02 0.53
N SER A 319 -43.10 -36.75 -0.69
CA SER A 319 -43.20 -37.69 -1.82
C SER A 319 -42.41 -38.99 -1.63
N GLU A 320 -41.49 -39.03 -0.67
CA GLU A 320 -40.67 -40.20 -0.35
C GLU A 320 -41.06 -40.85 1.00
N THR A 321 -42.24 -40.51 1.55
CA THR A 321 -42.70 -41.05 2.82
C THR A 321 -42.79 -42.58 2.80
N LYS A 322 -42.37 -43.21 3.91
CA LYS A 322 -42.54 -44.64 4.18
C LYS A 322 -43.77 -44.91 5.05
N LEU A 323 -44.45 -43.86 5.51
CA LEU A 323 -45.64 -44.00 6.34
C LEU A 323 -46.85 -44.34 5.49
N LYS A 324 -47.63 -45.34 5.91
CA LYS A 324 -48.94 -45.66 5.32
C LYS A 324 -49.96 -44.58 5.70
N ILE A 325 -49.87 -43.43 5.02
CA ILE A 325 -50.55 -42.18 5.41
C ILE A 325 -52.07 -42.34 5.50
N GLU A 326 -52.70 -43.07 4.57
CA GLU A 326 -54.16 -43.26 4.57
C GLU A 326 -54.64 -44.02 5.82
N THR A 327 -53.92 -45.08 6.20
CA THR A 327 -54.20 -45.86 7.41
C THR A 327 -53.94 -45.04 8.67
N PHE A 328 -52.84 -44.28 8.69
CA PHE A 328 -52.49 -43.39 9.80
C PHE A 328 -53.58 -42.33 10.05
N THR A 329 -54.03 -41.64 8.98
CA THR A 329 -55.10 -40.65 9.04
C THR A 329 -56.41 -41.24 9.57
N ALA A 330 -56.76 -42.47 9.19
CA ALA A 330 -57.99 -43.13 9.64
C ALA A 330 -57.96 -43.44 11.14
N LEU A 331 -56.84 -43.98 11.65
CA LEU A 331 -56.66 -44.24 13.09
C LEU A 331 -56.63 -42.94 13.90
N LEU A 332 -55.93 -41.90 13.41
CA LEU A 332 -55.86 -40.61 14.08
C LEU A 332 -57.24 -39.96 14.24
N LYS A 333 -58.07 -39.99 13.19
CA LYS A 333 -59.45 -39.46 13.26
C LYS A 333 -60.30 -40.22 14.28
N THR A 334 -60.15 -41.54 14.34
CA THR A 334 -60.88 -42.38 15.31
C THR A 334 -60.43 -42.05 16.74
N LEU A 335 -59.12 -41.93 16.97
CA LEU A 335 -58.55 -41.54 18.26
C LEU A 335 -59.05 -40.16 18.73
N ILE A 336 -59.04 -39.15 17.84
CA ILE A 336 -59.53 -37.80 18.18
C ILE A 336 -61.01 -37.84 18.57
N SER A 337 -61.83 -38.65 17.89
CA SER A 337 -63.22 -38.82 18.26
C SER A 337 -63.37 -39.43 19.67
N GLN A 338 -62.57 -40.44 20.01
CA GLN A 338 -62.57 -41.04 21.35
C GLN A 338 -62.13 -40.04 22.43
N PHE A 339 -61.11 -39.21 22.14
CA PHE A 339 -60.69 -38.13 23.02
C PHE A 339 -61.82 -37.13 23.32
N VAL A 340 -62.59 -36.74 22.30
CA VAL A 340 -63.73 -35.83 22.47
C VAL A 340 -64.81 -36.47 23.36
N SER A 341 -65.16 -37.74 23.14
CA SER A 341 -66.13 -38.46 23.96
C SER A 341 -65.66 -38.59 25.43
N ASN A 342 -64.40 -38.94 25.65
CA ASN A 342 -63.85 -39.01 27.01
C ASN A 342 -63.81 -37.64 27.70
N LYS A 343 -63.51 -36.55 26.97
CA LYS A 343 -63.60 -35.18 27.51
C LYS A 343 -64.99 -34.85 28.04
N GLU A 344 -66.03 -35.24 27.31
CA GLU A 344 -67.41 -35.01 27.74
C GLU A 344 -67.76 -35.83 29.00
N LEU A 345 -67.38 -37.10 29.04
CA LEU A 345 -67.57 -37.97 30.21
C LEU A 345 -66.88 -37.42 31.45
N LEU A 346 -65.61 -37.03 31.34
CA LEU A 346 -64.82 -36.45 32.41
C LEU A 346 -65.44 -35.14 32.93
N SER A 347 -65.83 -34.23 32.02
CA SER A 347 -66.52 -32.99 32.38
C SER A 347 -67.82 -33.26 33.16
N ASN A 348 -68.60 -34.25 32.75
CA ASN A 348 -69.82 -34.63 33.45
C ASN A 348 -69.53 -35.20 34.85
N LYS A 349 -68.48 -36.01 34.99
CA LYS A 349 -68.05 -36.58 36.29
C LYS A 349 -67.50 -35.52 37.26
N ILE A 350 -66.84 -34.47 36.75
CA ILE A 350 -66.40 -33.33 37.58
C ILE A 350 -67.60 -32.54 38.10
N LYS A 351 -68.60 -32.27 37.25
CA LYS A 351 -69.82 -31.54 37.62
C LYS A 351 -70.71 -32.34 38.57
N GLU A 352 -70.80 -33.65 38.35
CA GLU A 352 -71.65 -34.56 39.11
C GLU A 352 -70.82 -35.75 39.65
N PRO A 353 -70.06 -35.55 40.74
CA PRO A 353 -69.20 -36.59 41.33
C PRO A 353 -69.94 -37.88 41.73
N SER A 354 -71.24 -37.81 41.98
CA SER A 354 -72.06 -38.98 42.29
C SER A 354 -72.30 -39.93 41.10
N ARG A 355 -72.07 -39.49 39.86
CA ARG A 355 -72.23 -40.32 38.65
C ARG A 355 -71.15 -41.39 38.55
N SER A 356 -71.51 -42.57 38.07
CA SER A 356 -70.54 -43.57 37.61
C SER A 356 -70.37 -43.42 36.11
N ILE A 357 -69.13 -43.32 35.64
CA ILE A 357 -68.80 -43.26 34.21
C ILE A 357 -67.75 -44.32 33.86
N GLU A 358 -67.72 -44.73 32.60
CA GLU A 358 -66.68 -45.58 32.03
C GLU A 358 -66.08 -44.82 30.84
N LEU A 359 -64.75 -44.68 30.83
CA LEU A 359 -64.05 -44.03 29.72
C LEU A 359 -63.86 -45.02 28.56
N ILE A 360 -63.93 -44.52 27.34
CA ILE A 360 -63.67 -45.29 26.12
C ILE A 360 -62.16 -45.52 26.04
N SER A 361 -61.71 -46.76 25.99
CA SER A 361 -60.28 -47.04 25.87
C SER A 361 -59.72 -46.58 24.52
N THR A 362 -58.56 -45.92 24.55
CA THR A 362 -57.84 -45.45 23.36
C THR A 362 -56.66 -46.34 22.96
N ALA A 363 -56.43 -47.43 23.69
CA ALA A 363 -55.29 -48.33 23.53
C ALA A 363 -55.12 -48.84 22.09
N ASP A 364 -56.16 -49.44 21.50
CA ASP A 364 -56.09 -50.03 20.15
C ASP A 364 -55.65 -49.02 19.07
N GLN A 365 -56.15 -47.79 19.16
CA GLN A 365 -55.82 -46.75 18.18
C GLN A 365 -54.38 -46.23 18.39
N LEU A 366 -53.98 -46.02 19.64
CA LEU A 366 -52.63 -45.57 20.00
C LEU A 366 -51.56 -46.61 19.65
N GLU A 367 -51.83 -47.88 19.94
CA GLU A 367 -50.95 -49.00 19.58
C GLU A 367 -50.85 -49.15 18.05
N GLY A 368 -51.98 -49.07 17.33
CA GLY A 368 -51.99 -49.11 15.87
C GLY A 368 -51.18 -47.96 15.24
N LEU A 369 -51.31 -46.75 15.77
CA LEU A 369 -50.52 -45.59 15.32
C LEU A 369 -49.03 -45.77 15.63
N LEU A 370 -48.68 -46.22 16.85
CA LEU A 370 -47.31 -46.50 17.24
C LEU A 370 -46.67 -47.56 16.34
N GLN A 371 -47.41 -48.62 16.00
CA GLN A 371 -46.94 -49.67 15.10
C GLN A 371 -46.66 -49.13 13.70
N LEU A 372 -47.53 -48.26 13.16
CA LEU A 372 -47.29 -47.61 11.86
C LEU A 372 -46.03 -46.74 11.88
N LEU A 373 -45.80 -45.99 12.96
CA LEU A 373 -44.59 -45.16 13.14
C LEU A 373 -43.33 -46.03 13.22
N ASN A 374 -43.36 -47.11 13.99
CA ASN A 374 -42.23 -48.03 14.11
C ASN A 374 -41.88 -48.70 12.78
N ASN A 375 -42.88 -49.15 12.02
CA ASN A 375 -42.67 -49.73 10.69
C ASN A 375 -42.08 -48.72 9.70
N CYS A 376 -42.57 -47.47 9.71
CA CYS A 376 -42.02 -46.39 8.90
C CYS A 376 -40.54 -46.16 9.23
N ASN A 377 -40.19 -46.09 10.52
CA ASN A 377 -38.82 -45.89 10.97
C ASN A 377 -37.90 -47.05 10.59
N ALA A 378 -38.37 -48.30 10.67
CA ALA A 378 -37.60 -49.45 10.20
C ALA A 378 -37.30 -49.39 8.69
N GLU A 379 -38.27 -48.96 7.86
CA GLU A 379 -38.03 -48.75 6.42
C GLU A 379 -37.07 -47.58 6.15
N ILE A 380 -37.12 -46.52 6.95
CA ILE A 380 -36.17 -45.39 6.89
C ILE A 380 -34.76 -45.84 7.25
N GLU A 381 -34.59 -46.67 8.29
CA GLU A 381 -33.30 -47.23 8.69
C GLU A 381 -32.69 -48.07 7.57
N LEU A 382 -33.45 -49.00 7.00
CA LEU A 382 -32.99 -49.82 5.86
C LEU A 382 -32.59 -48.97 4.65
N HIS A 383 -33.35 -47.92 4.34
CA HIS A 383 -33.00 -46.98 3.27
C HIS A 383 -31.70 -46.23 3.57
N ASN A 384 -31.54 -45.74 4.80
CA ASN A 384 -30.36 -44.99 5.22
C ASN A 384 -29.09 -45.85 5.25
N GLU A 385 -29.18 -47.14 5.58
CA GLU A 385 -28.07 -48.08 5.45
C GLU A 385 -27.58 -48.17 3.99
N ILE A 386 -28.50 -48.32 3.03
CA ILE A 386 -28.17 -48.34 1.60
C ILE A 386 -27.52 -47.01 1.16
N VAL A 387 -28.03 -45.88 1.65
CA VAL A 387 -27.45 -44.55 1.36
C VAL A 387 -26.04 -44.41 1.93
N ASN A 388 -25.80 -44.93 3.13
CA ASN A 388 -24.49 -44.88 3.78
C ASN A 388 -23.46 -45.71 3.00
N ASP A 389 -23.82 -46.92 2.60
CA ASP A 389 -22.96 -47.77 1.75
C ASP A 389 -22.66 -47.12 0.40
N TYR A 390 -23.66 -46.52 -0.24
CA TYR A 390 -23.46 -45.73 -1.46
C TYR A 390 -22.50 -44.56 -1.23
N THR A 391 -22.65 -43.82 -0.13
CA THR A 391 -21.79 -42.67 0.22
C THR A 391 -20.35 -43.12 0.46
N ASN A 392 -20.15 -44.24 1.16
CA ASN A 392 -18.83 -44.82 1.40
C ASN A 392 -18.17 -45.27 0.09
N HIS A 393 -18.89 -45.98 -0.77
CA HIS A 393 -18.39 -46.36 -2.10
C HIS A 393 -18.07 -45.14 -2.96
N ARG A 394 -18.91 -44.10 -2.94
CA ARG A 394 -18.66 -42.84 -3.66
C ARG A 394 -17.39 -42.15 -3.17
N ASN A 395 -17.21 -42.01 -1.86
CA ASN A 395 -16.02 -41.37 -1.30
C ASN A 395 -14.75 -42.17 -1.57
N SER A 396 -14.82 -43.50 -1.45
CA SER A 396 -13.70 -44.40 -1.79
C SER A 396 -13.34 -44.30 -3.28
N LEU A 397 -14.34 -44.26 -4.17
CA LEU A 397 -14.11 -44.05 -5.60
C LEU A 397 -13.45 -42.70 -5.88
N ILE A 398 -13.91 -41.61 -5.27
CA ILE A 398 -13.30 -40.28 -5.44
C ILE A 398 -11.82 -40.32 -5.03
N LYS A 399 -11.48 -40.88 -3.86
CA LYS A 399 -10.09 -41.01 -3.44
C LYS A 399 -9.26 -41.88 -4.39
N SER A 400 -9.83 -42.96 -4.93
CA SER A 400 -9.17 -43.84 -5.89
C SER A 400 -8.89 -43.12 -7.23
N ILE A 401 -9.83 -42.28 -7.69
CA ILE A 401 -9.64 -41.41 -8.86
C ILE A 401 -8.48 -40.45 -8.62
N TRP A 402 -8.48 -39.72 -7.50
CA TRP A 402 -7.38 -38.80 -7.18
C TRP A 402 -6.04 -39.52 -7.05
N LYS A 403 -6.02 -40.74 -6.46
CA LYS A 403 -4.83 -41.58 -6.36
C LYS A 403 -4.28 -41.93 -7.75
N TYR A 404 -5.14 -42.33 -8.68
CA TYR A 404 -4.76 -42.61 -10.07
C TYR A 404 -4.17 -41.37 -10.77
N LEU A 405 -4.80 -40.20 -10.62
CA LEU A 405 -4.30 -38.96 -11.24
C LEU A 405 -2.93 -38.56 -10.73
N VAL A 406 -2.69 -38.74 -9.42
CA VAL A 406 -1.39 -38.52 -8.80
C VAL A 406 -0.37 -39.50 -9.34
N GLU A 407 -0.68 -40.80 -9.37
CA GLU A 407 0.29 -41.82 -9.76
C GLU A 407 0.65 -41.75 -11.25
N SER A 408 -0.33 -41.49 -12.12
CA SER A 408 -0.12 -41.31 -13.57
C SER A 408 0.81 -40.13 -13.92
N HIS A 409 0.94 -39.16 -13.02
CA HIS A 409 1.77 -37.97 -13.19
C HIS A 409 2.84 -37.82 -12.10
N ARG A 410 3.14 -38.90 -11.35
CA ARG A 410 4.01 -38.86 -10.17
C ARG A 410 5.37 -38.24 -10.45
N ALA A 411 6.03 -38.65 -11.53
CA ALA A 411 7.37 -38.15 -11.88
C ALA A 411 7.37 -36.62 -12.10
N ASN A 412 6.32 -36.08 -12.74
CA ASN A 412 6.19 -34.63 -12.98
C ASN A 412 5.93 -33.88 -11.67
N ILE A 413 5.07 -34.43 -10.81
CA ILE A 413 4.74 -33.85 -9.49
C ILE A 413 5.96 -33.89 -8.56
N GLU A 414 6.73 -34.99 -8.53
CA GLU A 414 7.96 -35.14 -7.76
C GLU A 414 9.06 -34.18 -8.24
N ALA A 415 9.24 -34.05 -9.56
CA ALA A 415 10.19 -33.11 -10.14
C ALA A 415 9.85 -31.65 -9.77
N PHE A 416 8.57 -31.29 -9.85
CA PHE A 416 8.08 -30.00 -9.39
C PHE A 416 8.36 -29.78 -7.91
N TRP A 417 8.00 -30.74 -7.06
CA TRP A 417 8.17 -30.63 -5.60
C TRP A 417 9.63 -30.41 -5.22
N LYS A 418 10.55 -31.20 -5.81
CA LYS A 418 11.99 -31.08 -5.52
C LYS A 418 12.55 -29.71 -5.93
N LYS A 419 12.16 -29.21 -7.10
CA LYS A 419 12.61 -27.88 -7.56
C LYS A 419 11.97 -26.76 -6.75
N HIS A 420 10.68 -26.86 -6.44
CA HIS A 420 9.95 -25.92 -5.59
C HIS A 420 10.56 -25.81 -4.20
N GLU A 421 10.87 -26.93 -3.55
CA GLU A 421 11.54 -26.96 -2.25
C GLU A 421 12.94 -26.32 -2.31
N GLY A 422 13.68 -26.55 -3.40
CA GLY A 422 14.97 -25.90 -3.64
C GLY A 422 14.85 -24.37 -3.79
N LEU A 423 13.85 -23.89 -4.53
CA LEU A 423 13.56 -22.46 -4.69
C LEU A 423 13.14 -21.83 -3.36
N GLU A 424 12.26 -22.49 -2.61
CA GLU A 424 11.80 -22.05 -1.28
C GLU A 424 12.96 -21.93 -0.29
N LYS A 425 13.84 -22.94 -0.21
CA LYS A 425 15.06 -22.88 0.61
C LYS A 425 15.98 -21.73 0.18
N GLY A 426 16.10 -21.49 -1.13
CA GLY A 426 16.87 -20.37 -1.67
C GLY A 426 16.32 -19.00 -1.25
N VAL A 427 14.99 -18.82 -1.33
CA VAL A 427 14.29 -17.61 -0.87
C VAL A 427 14.51 -17.39 0.62
N GLN A 428 14.31 -18.42 1.45
CA GLN A 428 14.49 -18.33 2.91
C GLN A 428 15.93 -17.96 3.29
N ALA A 429 16.94 -18.55 2.61
CA ALA A 429 18.34 -18.24 2.85
C ALA A 429 18.68 -16.79 2.48
N LEU A 430 18.21 -16.30 1.32
CA LEU A 430 18.42 -14.92 0.89
C LEU A 430 17.70 -13.92 1.79
N GLN A 431 16.49 -14.24 2.24
CA GLN A 431 15.72 -13.42 3.15
C GLN A 431 16.43 -13.28 4.51
N LYS A 432 16.97 -14.38 5.05
CA LYS A 432 17.80 -14.34 6.26
C LYS A 432 19.06 -13.48 6.07
N GLN A 433 19.79 -13.65 4.97
CA GLN A 433 20.98 -12.84 4.68
C GLN A 433 20.66 -11.34 4.57
N HIS A 434 19.53 -11.00 3.94
CA HIS A 434 19.07 -9.60 3.84
C HIS A 434 18.71 -9.04 5.22
N GLN A 435 18.02 -9.81 6.05
CA GLN A 435 17.69 -9.42 7.42
C GLN A 435 18.94 -9.18 8.27
N ASP A 436 19.93 -10.08 8.21
CA ASP A 436 21.20 -9.94 8.93
C ASP A 436 21.94 -8.64 8.54
N LEU A 437 21.94 -8.28 7.25
CA LEU A 437 22.51 -7.02 6.76
C LEU A 437 21.73 -5.81 7.27
N ARG A 438 20.40 -5.89 7.32
CA ARG A 438 19.53 -4.83 7.86
C ARG A 438 19.76 -4.59 9.35
N ASP A 439 19.96 -5.65 10.11
CA ASP A 439 20.23 -5.56 11.55
C ASP A 439 21.61 -4.95 11.80
N LYS A 440 22.64 -5.38 11.04
CA LYS A 440 23.97 -4.76 11.07
C LYS A 440 23.93 -3.27 10.71
N TYR A 441 23.16 -2.89 9.68
CA TYR A 441 22.97 -1.49 9.30
C TYR A 441 22.38 -0.68 10.46
N THR A 442 21.31 -1.19 11.08
CA THR A 442 20.63 -0.51 12.21
C THR A 442 21.58 -0.31 13.38
N GLN A 443 22.33 -1.35 13.75
CA GLN A 443 23.29 -1.30 14.87
C GLN A 443 24.43 -0.31 14.60
N LEU A 444 25.03 -0.36 13.41
CA LEU A 444 26.14 0.52 13.06
C LEU A 444 25.68 1.98 12.91
N ASN A 445 24.50 2.21 12.32
CA ASN A 445 23.91 3.55 12.24
C ASN A 445 23.63 4.14 13.64
N ALA A 446 23.15 3.34 14.58
CA ALA A 446 22.96 3.77 15.97
C ALA A 446 24.28 4.14 16.65
N LYS A 447 25.36 3.36 16.41
CA LYS A 447 26.71 3.70 16.91
C LYS A 447 27.23 5.01 16.32
N ILE A 448 27.02 5.25 15.02
CA ILE A 448 27.39 6.51 14.36
C ILE A 448 26.64 7.69 14.98
N LYS A 449 25.33 7.57 15.19
CA LYS A 449 24.53 8.62 15.86
C LYS A 449 25.04 8.94 17.27
N ALA A 450 25.34 7.90 18.06
CA ALA A 450 25.88 8.07 19.40
C ALA A 450 27.28 8.71 19.39
N ALA A 451 28.15 8.30 18.46
CA ALA A 451 29.48 8.87 18.29
C ALA A 451 29.41 10.35 17.92
N ASN A 452 28.53 10.72 16.96
CA ASN A 452 28.32 12.12 16.57
C ASN A 452 27.94 12.97 17.79
N LYS A 453 26.98 12.52 18.61
CA LYS A 453 26.51 13.28 19.78
C LYS A 453 27.63 13.74 20.72
N ASN A 454 28.68 12.94 20.87
CA ASN A 454 29.76 13.22 21.81
C ASN A 454 30.82 14.20 21.27
N VAL A 455 30.89 14.40 19.95
CA VAL A 455 32.01 15.11 19.30
C VAL A 455 31.58 16.37 18.54
N THR A 456 30.32 16.76 18.68
CA THR A 456 29.72 17.83 17.87
C THR A 456 29.49 19.09 18.67
N SER A 457 29.73 20.23 18.03
CA SER A 457 29.54 21.54 18.63
C SER A 457 29.07 22.54 17.58
N VAL A 458 28.33 23.55 18.03
CA VAL A 458 27.85 24.65 17.19
C VAL A 458 28.90 25.74 17.00
N GLN A 459 29.81 25.91 17.96
CA GLN A 459 30.80 26.99 17.98
C GLN A 459 31.76 26.96 16.78
N PRO A 460 32.34 25.81 16.36
CA PRO A 460 33.25 25.76 15.23
C PRO A 460 32.63 26.26 13.91
N SER A 461 31.34 26.02 13.71
CA SER A 461 30.61 26.46 12.51
C SER A 461 30.57 27.99 12.44
N VAL A 462 30.36 28.66 13.57
CA VAL A 462 30.30 30.11 13.65
C VAL A 462 31.68 30.75 13.62
N ASP A 463 32.67 30.12 14.26
CA ASP A 463 34.06 30.55 14.15
C ASP A 463 34.52 30.52 12.70
N GLU A 464 34.16 29.47 11.95
CA GLU A 464 34.49 29.35 10.53
C GLU A 464 33.77 30.40 9.67
N ILE A 465 32.48 30.66 9.92
CA ILE A 465 31.77 31.73 9.22
C ILE A 465 32.43 33.09 9.49
N ASN A 466 32.73 33.41 10.74
CA ASN A 466 33.39 34.66 11.11
C ASN A 466 34.80 34.76 10.52
N ARG A 467 35.57 33.67 10.48
CA ARG A 467 36.88 33.61 9.84
C ARG A 467 36.79 33.92 8.35
N ILE A 468 35.82 33.34 7.65
CA ILE A 468 35.58 33.60 6.23
C ILE A 468 35.19 35.07 6.02
N LEU A 469 34.24 35.59 6.81
CA LEU A 469 33.83 37.00 6.75
C LEU A 469 35.02 37.95 6.91
N GLN A 470 35.87 37.75 7.93
CA GLN A 470 37.07 38.55 8.16
C GLN A 470 38.09 38.44 7.01
N SER A 471 38.33 37.22 6.51
CA SER A 471 39.30 36.97 5.43
C SER A 471 38.93 37.70 4.13
N TYR A 472 37.65 37.96 3.92
CA TYR A 472 37.12 38.64 2.74
C TYR A 472 36.69 40.09 3.00
N GLY A 473 37.08 40.68 4.14
CA GLY A 473 36.91 42.11 4.41
C GLY A 473 35.57 42.53 4.99
N PHE A 474 34.70 41.59 5.40
CA PHE A 474 33.46 41.89 6.13
C PHE A 474 33.75 42.06 7.62
N LEU A 475 34.18 43.27 8.01
CA LEU A 475 34.58 43.59 9.40
C LEU A 475 33.46 44.24 10.23
N ASN A 476 32.47 44.83 9.56
CA ASN A 476 31.41 45.66 10.15
C ASN A 476 30.31 44.86 10.88
N PHE A 477 30.36 43.53 10.88
CA PHE A 477 29.47 42.66 11.66
C PHE A 477 30.13 41.29 11.92
N LYS A 478 29.59 40.56 12.89
CA LYS A 478 29.96 39.18 13.21
C LYS A 478 28.76 38.38 13.69
N ILE A 479 28.83 37.06 13.61
CA ILE A 479 27.86 36.15 14.21
C ILE A 479 28.27 35.85 15.65
N VAL A 480 27.35 36.02 16.60
CA VAL A 480 27.55 35.78 18.04
C VAL A 480 26.44 34.87 18.59
N PRO A 481 26.71 34.10 19.66
CA PRO A 481 25.67 33.31 20.33
C PRO A 481 24.51 34.20 20.80
N SER A 482 23.28 33.69 20.63
CA SER A 482 22.08 34.31 21.17
C SER A 482 22.14 34.33 22.69
N LYS A 483 21.79 35.47 23.30
CA LYS A 483 21.73 35.61 24.76
C LYS A 483 20.49 34.95 25.37
N THR A 484 19.46 34.68 24.56
CA THR A 484 18.14 34.23 25.02
C THR A 484 17.86 32.77 24.72
N GLU A 485 18.46 32.19 23.68
CA GLU A 485 18.20 30.81 23.24
C GLU A 485 19.51 30.05 23.07
N ALA A 486 19.60 28.89 23.71
CA ALA A 486 20.77 28.02 23.63
C ALA A 486 20.93 27.49 22.19
N ASN A 487 22.18 27.40 21.72
CA ASN A 487 22.51 26.91 20.37
C ASN A 487 21.82 27.69 19.23
N GLN A 488 21.52 28.97 19.43
CA GLN A 488 21.15 29.89 18.37
C GLN A 488 22.14 31.03 18.27
N TYR A 489 22.14 31.70 17.12
CA TYR A 489 23.05 32.79 16.82
C TYR A 489 22.32 34.02 16.31
N GLN A 490 22.95 35.17 16.53
CA GLN A 490 22.49 36.50 16.13
C GLN A 490 23.63 37.25 15.44
N ILE A 491 23.28 38.19 14.58
CA ILE A 491 24.26 39.05 13.89
C ILE A 491 24.43 40.33 14.70
N GLN A 492 25.66 40.64 15.07
CA GLN A 492 26.02 41.81 15.86
C GLN A 492 26.91 42.75 15.06
N ARG A 493 26.59 44.05 15.06
CA ARG A 493 27.42 45.13 14.52
C ARG A 493 28.60 45.44 15.46
N GLU A 494 29.59 46.19 14.98
CA GLU A 494 30.75 46.61 15.81
C GLU A 494 30.34 47.41 17.06
N ASP A 495 29.27 48.20 16.97
CA ASP A 495 28.71 48.99 18.09
C ASP A 495 27.96 48.15 19.13
N GLY A 496 27.84 46.84 18.90
CA GLY A 496 27.17 45.89 19.77
C GLY A 496 25.67 45.72 19.52
N THR A 497 25.08 46.45 18.57
CA THR A 497 23.66 46.34 18.20
C THR A 497 23.38 45.11 17.32
N ILE A 498 22.13 44.63 17.32
CA ILE A 498 21.71 43.49 16.50
C ILE A 498 21.35 43.98 15.09
N ALA A 499 21.89 43.33 14.06
CA ALA A 499 21.85 43.81 12.69
C ALA A 499 20.59 43.39 11.87
N GLU A 500 19.52 42.87 12.49
CA GLU A 500 18.43 42.17 11.78
C GLU A 500 17.82 42.97 10.61
N SER A 501 17.61 44.27 10.80
CA SER A 501 16.98 45.16 9.81
C SER A 501 17.95 46.11 9.10
N THR A 502 19.25 46.04 9.42
CA THR A 502 20.26 47.01 8.92
C THR A 502 21.27 46.39 7.96
N LEU A 503 21.17 45.09 7.67
CA LEU A 503 22.03 44.43 6.68
C LEU A 503 21.63 44.83 5.25
N SER A 504 22.62 45.10 4.43
CA SER A 504 22.40 45.23 2.99
C SER A 504 21.99 43.87 2.39
N GLU A 505 21.33 43.91 1.23
CA GLU A 505 20.93 42.70 0.50
C GLU A 505 22.14 41.78 0.20
N GLY A 506 23.29 42.37 -0.11
CA GLY A 506 24.52 41.65 -0.37
C GLY A 506 25.10 40.98 0.87
N GLU A 507 25.15 41.69 2.01
CA GLU A 507 25.59 41.12 3.29
C GLU A 507 24.69 39.96 3.72
N ALA A 508 23.37 40.15 3.66
CA ALA A 508 22.41 39.10 4.01
C ALA A 508 22.56 37.87 3.10
N THR A 509 22.73 38.07 1.79
CA THR A 509 22.93 36.98 0.82
C THR A 509 24.24 36.23 1.07
N PHE A 510 25.33 36.93 1.40
CA PHE A 510 26.60 36.26 1.66
C PHE A 510 26.58 35.47 2.97
N ILE A 511 26.08 36.05 4.06
CA ILE A 511 26.02 35.36 5.37
C ILE A 511 25.08 34.14 5.30
N THR A 512 23.90 34.28 4.67
CA THR A 512 22.97 33.16 4.47
C THR A 512 23.61 32.03 3.66
N PHE A 513 24.42 32.37 2.66
CA PHE A 513 25.16 31.38 1.89
C PHE A 513 26.24 30.67 2.72
N LEU A 514 27.04 31.40 3.50
CA LEU A 514 28.02 30.79 4.40
C LEU A 514 27.34 29.88 5.45
N TYR A 515 26.22 30.31 5.99
CA TYR A 515 25.38 29.50 6.86
C TYR A 515 24.89 28.22 6.17
N TYR A 516 24.40 28.33 4.93
CA TYR A 516 24.02 27.17 4.12
C TYR A 516 25.17 26.20 3.89
N LEU A 517 26.39 26.70 3.63
CA LEU A 517 27.57 25.85 3.47
C LEU A 517 27.93 25.12 4.77
N GLN A 518 27.81 25.76 5.93
CA GLN A 518 27.99 25.08 7.21
C GLN A 518 26.90 24.04 7.43
N LEU A 519 25.64 24.35 7.12
CA LEU A 519 24.53 23.39 7.20
C LEU A 519 24.76 22.19 6.27
N ALA A 520 25.34 22.43 5.09
CA ALA A 520 25.74 21.38 4.16
C ALA A 520 26.86 20.49 4.71
N LYS A 521 27.75 20.99 5.57
CA LYS A 521 28.81 20.22 6.26
C LYS A 521 28.35 19.62 7.59
N GLY A 522 27.29 20.17 8.19
CA GLY A 522 26.81 19.86 9.54
C GLY A 522 25.36 19.42 9.59
N SER A 523 24.66 19.75 10.67
CA SER A 523 23.20 19.66 10.78
C SER A 523 22.70 20.51 11.94
N THR A 524 21.42 20.86 11.96
CA THR A 524 20.77 21.46 13.14
C THR A 524 20.49 20.44 14.25
N GLN A 525 20.70 19.15 13.98
CA GLN A 525 20.58 18.07 14.96
C GLN A 525 21.88 17.27 15.05
N GLU A 526 22.37 17.07 16.27
CA GLU A 526 23.62 16.35 16.61
C GLU A 526 23.73 14.98 15.91
N GLU A 527 22.64 14.21 15.86
CA GLU A 527 22.66 12.84 15.34
C GLU A 527 22.79 12.74 13.81
N THR A 528 22.43 13.79 13.08
CA THR A 528 22.21 13.73 11.62
C THR A 528 23.35 14.36 10.80
N ILE A 529 24.44 14.73 11.46
CA ILE A 529 25.60 15.43 10.86
C ILE A 529 26.30 14.60 9.80
N THR A 530 26.29 13.28 9.97
CA THR A 530 26.92 12.32 9.05
C THR A 530 25.99 11.78 7.97
N GLU A 531 24.72 12.20 7.95
CA GLU A 531 23.75 11.70 6.98
C GLU A 531 24.07 12.18 5.57
N GLU A 532 23.92 11.26 4.60
CA GLU A 532 24.07 11.57 3.19
C GLU A 532 23.08 12.64 2.74
N ARG A 533 23.55 13.58 1.91
CA ARG A 533 22.72 14.68 1.42
C ARG A 533 23.05 15.10 0.01
N LEU A 534 22.09 15.78 -0.59
CA LEU A 534 22.19 16.44 -1.88
C LEU A 534 22.08 17.95 -1.67
N LEU A 535 22.88 18.71 -2.43
CA LEU A 535 22.80 20.17 -2.43
C LEU A 535 22.13 20.65 -3.72
N VAL A 536 21.16 21.54 -3.58
CA VAL A 536 20.62 22.33 -4.68
C VAL A 536 20.91 23.79 -4.38
N ILE A 537 21.59 24.47 -5.28
CA ILE A 537 21.95 25.89 -5.13
C ILE A 537 21.30 26.67 -6.26
N ASP A 538 20.37 27.56 -5.94
CA ASP A 538 19.64 28.40 -6.90
C ASP A 538 20.09 29.86 -6.81
N ASP A 539 20.85 30.29 -7.81
CA ASP A 539 21.35 31.65 -7.99
C ASP A 539 21.98 32.26 -6.71
N PRO A 540 23.12 31.72 -6.23
CA PRO A 540 23.70 32.11 -4.94
C PRO A 540 24.28 33.52 -4.91
N ILE A 541 24.38 34.18 -6.08
CA ILE A 541 25.08 35.46 -6.27
C ILE A 541 24.20 36.58 -6.79
N SER A 542 22.86 36.45 -6.73
CA SER A 542 21.96 37.55 -7.09
C SER A 542 22.29 38.78 -6.24
N SER A 543 22.60 39.93 -6.86
CA SER A 543 22.88 41.21 -6.18
C SER A 543 24.23 41.30 -5.43
N LEU A 544 25.21 40.43 -5.75
CA LEU A 544 26.56 40.48 -5.16
C LEU A 544 27.58 41.21 -6.05
N ASP A 545 28.59 41.79 -5.42
CA ASP A 545 29.72 42.40 -6.13
C ASP A 545 30.63 41.34 -6.79
N SER A 546 31.56 41.80 -7.63
CA SER A 546 32.49 40.92 -8.33
C SER A 546 33.42 40.14 -7.40
N ASN A 547 33.75 40.69 -6.22
CA ASN A 547 34.68 40.04 -5.28
C ASN A 547 34.01 38.84 -4.62
N VAL A 548 32.77 39.00 -4.15
CA VAL A 548 32.00 37.92 -3.51
C VAL A 548 31.71 36.78 -4.49
N LEU A 549 31.53 37.06 -5.78
CA LEU A 549 31.39 36.03 -6.82
C LEU A 549 32.56 35.05 -6.81
N PHE A 550 33.81 35.53 -6.73
CA PHE A 550 35.00 34.67 -6.70
C PHE A 550 35.06 33.83 -5.42
N VAL A 551 34.69 34.42 -4.28
CA VAL A 551 34.65 33.73 -2.99
C VAL A 551 33.64 32.58 -3.01
N VAL A 552 32.40 32.87 -3.42
CA VAL A 552 31.33 31.87 -3.53
C VAL A 552 31.73 30.75 -4.49
N SER A 553 32.33 31.11 -5.63
CA SER A 553 32.81 30.13 -6.61
C SER A 553 33.88 29.21 -6.02
N SER A 554 34.86 29.77 -5.29
CA SER A 554 35.94 29.00 -4.65
C SER A 554 35.40 28.00 -3.63
N LEU A 555 34.48 28.44 -2.76
CA LEU A 555 33.85 27.60 -1.74
C LEU A 555 33.05 26.44 -2.36
N ILE A 556 32.32 26.69 -3.46
CA ILE A 556 31.59 25.64 -4.17
C ILE A 556 32.55 24.67 -4.86
N LYS A 557 33.67 25.14 -5.42
CA LYS A 557 34.69 24.27 -6.04
C LYS A 557 35.26 23.25 -5.05
N GLU A 558 35.51 23.64 -3.80
CA GLU A 558 35.96 22.70 -2.76
C GLU A 558 34.94 21.58 -2.50
N ILE A 559 33.65 21.93 -2.49
CA ILE A 559 32.56 20.95 -2.38
C ILE A 559 32.54 20.04 -3.61
N ILE A 560 32.64 20.59 -4.82
CA ILE A 560 32.67 19.82 -6.06
C ILE A 560 33.84 18.81 -6.05
N LYS A 561 35.03 19.24 -5.66
CA LYS A 561 36.21 18.36 -5.55
C LYS A 561 35.94 17.20 -4.60
N SER A 562 35.40 17.50 -3.42
CA SER A 562 35.05 16.49 -2.41
C SER A 562 34.03 15.47 -2.90
N ILE A 563 32.99 15.92 -3.61
CA ILE A 563 31.97 15.04 -4.22
C ILE A 563 32.61 14.12 -5.27
N LYS A 564 33.47 14.66 -6.14
CA LYS A 564 34.10 13.88 -7.23
C LYS A 564 34.97 12.74 -6.70
N VAL A 565 35.73 12.98 -5.63
CA VAL A 565 36.55 11.93 -4.97
C VAL A 565 35.77 11.08 -3.95
N ASN A 566 34.44 11.25 -3.88
CA ASN A 566 33.54 10.55 -2.95
C ASN A 566 33.87 10.75 -1.46
N THR A 567 34.46 11.89 -1.09
CA THR A 567 34.78 12.22 0.30
C THR A 567 33.67 13.05 0.93
N GLY A 568 33.25 12.67 2.14
CA GLY A 568 32.23 13.38 2.91
C GLY A 568 30.79 12.95 2.60
N ASN A 569 29.84 13.70 3.18
CA ASN A 569 28.42 13.33 3.24
C ASN A 569 27.59 13.88 2.08
N ILE A 570 28.13 14.84 1.33
CA ILE A 570 27.47 15.41 0.16
C ILE A 570 27.71 14.49 -1.02
N LYS A 571 26.64 13.92 -1.59
CA LYS A 571 26.73 12.94 -2.68
C LYS A 571 26.43 13.52 -4.05
N GLN A 572 25.73 14.65 -4.12
CA GLN A 572 25.32 15.26 -5.37
C GLN A 572 25.11 16.77 -5.21
N LEU A 573 25.44 17.53 -6.26
CA LEU A 573 25.22 18.98 -6.38
C LEU A 573 24.43 19.29 -7.66
N ILE A 574 23.37 20.07 -7.53
CA ILE A 574 22.64 20.70 -8.63
C ILE A 574 22.76 22.22 -8.45
N LEU A 575 23.52 22.87 -9.31
CA LEU A 575 23.72 24.32 -9.27
C LEU A 575 22.96 24.96 -10.42
N LEU A 576 22.01 25.82 -10.09
CA LEU A 576 21.22 26.61 -11.04
C LEU A 576 21.71 28.05 -11.03
N THR A 577 21.96 28.63 -12.20
CA THR A 577 22.27 30.06 -12.28
C THR A 577 21.89 30.75 -13.59
N HIS A 578 21.64 32.05 -13.54
CA HIS A 578 21.55 32.93 -14.71
C HIS A 578 22.83 33.72 -15.01
N ASN A 579 23.82 33.70 -14.12
CA ASN A 579 25.04 34.48 -14.30
C ASN A 579 26.10 33.67 -15.05
N VAL A 580 26.41 34.13 -16.27
CA VAL A 580 27.36 33.51 -17.20
C VAL A 580 28.78 33.43 -16.61
N TYR A 581 29.25 34.51 -15.99
CA TYR A 581 30.59 34.57 -15.39
C TYR A 581 30.72 33.60 -14.22
N PHE A 582 29.73 33.58 -13.33
CA PHE A 582 29.71 32.66 -12.20
C PHE A 582 29.63 31.21 -12.64
N HIS A 583 28.76 30.88 -13.61
CA HIS A 583 28.69 29.54 -14.17
C HIS A 583 30.04 29.10 -14.75
N LYS A 584 30.68 29.95 -15.56
CA LYS A 584 32.00 29.67 -16.14
C LYS A 584 33.05 29.48 -15.06
N GLU A 585 33.07 30.35 -14.05
CA GLU A 585 34.03 30.30 -12.96
C GLU A 585 33.84 29.02 -12.13
N VAL A 586 32.64 28.73 -11.62
CA VAL A 586 32.38 27.59 -10.73
C VAL A 586 32.53 26.23 -11.43
N SER A 587 32.24 26.15 -12.74
CA SER A 587 32.42 24.94 -13.53
C SER A 587 33.88 24.65 -13.87
N PHE A 588 34.77 25.65 -13.78
CA PHE A 588 36.19 25.52 -14.01
C PHE A 588 36.94 25.06 -12.74
N VAL A 589 36.91 23.75 -12.45
CA VAL A 589 37.41 23.21 -11.18
C VAL A 589 38.92 22.88 -11.19
N ASP A 590 39.43 22.26 -12.26
CA ASP A 590 40.77 21.65 -12.29
C ASP A 590 41.66 22.11 -13.47
N GLY A 591 41.20 23.09 -14.26
CA GLY A 591 41.96 23.77 -15.31
C GLY A 591 42.47 22.96 -16.52
N ARG A 592 42.42 21.62 -16.47
CA ARG A 592 43.07 20.72 -17.44
C ARG A 592 42.17 19.65 -18.07
N THR A 593 40.94 19.47 -17.59
CA THR A 593 40.01 18.44 -18.08
C THR A 593 38.72 19.07 -18.61
N PRO A 594 38.55 19.19 -19.95
CA PRO A 594 37.35 19.78 -20.54
C PRO A 594 36.11 18.89 -20.41
N ARG A 595 36.28 17.56 -20.28
CA ARG A 595 35.19 16.60 -20.08
C ARG A 595 35.39 15.77 -18.81
N ASN A 596 34.34 15.59 -18.02
CA ASN A 596 34.36 14.81 -16.78
C ASN A 596 33.07 13.99 -16.64
N GLY A 597 33.19 12.65 -16.51
CA GLY A 597 32.03 11.75 -16.44
C GLY A 597 31.11 11.92 -15.23
N ASP A 598 31.56 12.64 -14.19
CA ASP A 598 30.77 12.97 -13.00
C ASP A 598 30.02 14.31 -13.13
N THR A 599 30.18 15.04 -14.24
CA THR A 599 29.56 16.36 -14.48
C THR A 599 28.60 16.33 -15.67
N ASN A 600 27.47 17.01 -15.54
CA ASN A 600 26.54 17.27 -16.63
C ASN A 600 26.14 18.76 -16.72
N PHE A 601 26.00 19.29 -17.94
CA PHE A 601 25.60 20.67 -18.22
C PHE A 601 24.24 20.74 -18.89
N TRP A 602 23.44 21.71 -18.48
CA TRP A 602 22.07 21.89 -18.95
C TRP A 602 21.76 23.35 -19.21
N ILE A 603 20.92 23.63 -20.21
CA ILE A 603 20.34 24.96 -20.43
C ILE A 603 18.82 24.87 -20.35
N LEU A 604 18.22 25.68 -19.47
CA LEU A 604 16.80 25.99 -19.43
C LEU A 604 16.49 27.20 -20.32
N ARG A 605 15.55 27.04 -21.24
CA ARG A 605 15.09 28.10 -22.16
C ARG A 605 13.59 28.30 -22.02
N LYS A 606 13.15 29.55 -22.05
CA LYS A 606 11.72 29.90 -22.11
C LYS A 606 11.40 30.43 -23.51
N ARG A 607 10.46 29.79 -24.20
CA ARG A 607 9.90 30.25 -25.49
C ARG A 607 8.39 30.25 -25.36
N ASP A 608 7.75 31.36 -25.73
CA ASP A 608 6.28 31.51 -25.69
C ASP A 608 5.67 31.11 -24.34
N SER A 609 6.34 31.51 -23.26
CA SER A 609 6.00 31.17 -21.86
C SER A 609 6.17 29.73 -21.42
N ILE A 610 6.66 28.85 -22.29
CA ILE A 610 6.92 27.43 -22.01
C ILE A 610 8.41 27.21 -21.80
N THR A 611 8.76 26.53 -20.71
CA THR A 611 10.13 26.15 -20.38
C THR A 611 10.52 24.83 -21.05
N THR A 612 11.69 24.80 -21.65
CA THR A 612 12.33 23.63 -22.26
C THR A 612 13.74 23.45 -21.68
N ILE A 613 14.26 22.23 -21.70
CA ILE A 613 15.61 21.92 -21.25
C ILE A 613 16.41 21.23 -22.36
N GLN A 614 17.69 21.59 -22.47
CA GLN A 614 18.65 20.96 -23.36
C GLN A 614 19.84 20.44 -22.54
N SER A 615 20.24 19.18 -22.78
CA SER A 615 21.47 18.62 -22.24
C SER A 615 22.65 18.93 -23.15
N PHE A 616 23.81 19.20 -22.56
CA PHE A 616 25.11 19.33 -23.22
C PHE A 616 26.12 18.31 -22.68
N ASP A 617 25.63 17.29 -21.96
CA ASP A 617 26.44 16.23 -21.35
C ASP A 617 27.65 16.80 -20.60
N MET A 618 28.86 16.35 -20.93
CA MET A 618 30.09 16.74 -20.26
C MET A 618 30.66 18.07 -20.76
N GLU A 619 30.03 18.73 -21.73
CA GLU A 619 30.53 19.96 -22.35
C GLU A 619 29.83 21.20 -21.79
N ASN A 620 30.63 22.18 -21.38
CA ASN A 620 30.09 23.45 -20.93
C ASN A 620 29.60 24.26 -22.14
N PRO A 621 28.30 24.58 -22.26
CA PRO A 621 27.78 25.33 -23.39
C PRO A 621 28.06 26.83 -23.32
N ILE A 622 28.57 27.33 -22.19
CA ILE A 622 28.87 28.75 -22.01
C ILE A 622 30.24 29.06 -22.61
N GLN A 623 30.21 29.79 -23.73
CA GLN A 623 31.39 30.24 -24.46
C GLN A 623 31.61 31.74 -24.30
N SER A 624 32.86 32.16 -24.43
CA SER A 624 33.25 33.56 -24.52
C SER A 624 32.79 34.17 -25.85
N SER A 625 32.67 35.50 -25.87
CA SER A 625 32.38 36.25 -27.10
C SER A 625 33.41 36.01 -28.20
N TYR A 626 34.66 35.71 -27.84
CA TYR A 626 35.71 35.38 -28.81
C TYR A 626 35.51 33.99 -29.42
N GLU A 627 35.23 32.96 -28.61
CA GLU A 627 34.91 31.61 -29.09
C GLU A 627 33.68 31.59 -30.02
N LEU A 628 32.66 32.39 -29.71
CA LEU A 628 31.46 32.53 -30.55
C LEU A 628 31.79 33.09 -31.96
N LEU A 629 32.71 34.06 -32.06
CA LEU A 629 33.16 34.57 -33.36
C LEU A 629 33.78 33.45 -34.21
N TRP A 630 34.59 32.59 -33.60
CA TRP A 630 35.17 31.46 -34.33
C TRP A 630 34.12 30.41 -34.72
N GLN A 631 33.06 30.21 -33.92
CA GLN A 631 31.94 29.35 -34.33
C GLN A 631 31.15 29.94 -35.50
N GLU A 632 30.86 31.25 -35.48
CA GLU A 632 30.22 31.95 -36.61
C GLU A 632 31.06 31.84 -37.88
N LEU A 633 32.39 31.91 -37.74
CA LEU A 633 33.35 31.71 -38.84
C LEU A 633 33.43 30.26 -39.33
N LYS A 634 33.00 29.26 -38.56
CA LYS A 634 32.91 27.85 -39.02
C LYS A 634 31.63 27.58 -39.80
N ASN A 635 30.54 28.25 -39.43
CA ASN A 635 29.23 28.08 -40.06
C ASN A 635 29.04 29.03 -41.27
N THR A 636 30.06 29.16 -42.12
CA THR A 636 30.07 30.12 -43.24
C THR A 636 28.90 29.92 -44.19
N ASN A 637 28.45 28.68 -44.39
CA ASN A 637 27.36 28.35 -45.31
C ASN A 637 25.97 28.78 -44.81
N GLN A 638 25.85 29.19 -43.54
CA GLN A 638 24.60 29.64 -42.93
C GLN A 638 24.59 31.14 -42.63
N ASN A 639 25.71 31.83 -42.88
CA ASN A 639 25.91 33.23 -42.53
C ASN A 639 26.08 34.09 -43.79
N SER A 640 25.56 35.32 -43.76
CA SER A 640 25.74 36.27 -44.85
C SER A 640 27.21 36.68 -45.00
N GLY A 641 27.64 37.09 -46.20
CA GLY A 641 28.98 37.64 -46.43
C GLY A 641 29.34 38.81 -45.49
N ILE A 642 28.36 39.67 -45.18
CA ILE A 642 28.49 40.79 -44.24
C ILE A 642 28.74 40.30 -42.80
N THR A 643 28.06 39.23 -42.38
CA THR A 643 28.28 38.59 -41.07
C THR A 643 29.71 38.08 -40.97
N ILE A 644 30.21 37.44 -42.03
CA ILE A 644 31.55 36.85 -42.04
C ILE A 644 32.64 37.93 -42.08
N GLN A 645 32.46 39.00 -42.86
CA GLN A 645 33.35 40.18 -42.85
C GLN A 645 33.51 40.72 -41.42
N ASN A 646 32.40 41.01 -40.76
CA ASN A 646 32.41 41.51 -39.38
C ASN A 646 33.01 40.53 -38.39
N THR A 647 32.78 39.23 -38.58
CA THR A 647 33.34 38.17 -37.73
C THR A 647 34.87 38.11 -37.86
N MET A 648 35.40 38.06 -39.09
CA MET A 648 36.85 38.06 -39.35
C MET A 648 37.52 39.32 -38.80
N ARG A 649 36.91 40.50 -39.00
CA ARG A 649 37.41 41.76 -38.43
C ARG A 649 37.53 41.68 -36.92
N ARG A 650 36.45 41.30 -36.23
CA ARG A 650 36.45 41.21 -34.75
C ARG A 650 37.46 40.18 -34.23
N ILE A 651 37.70 39.10 -34.96
CA ILE A 651 38.73 38.12 -34.58
C ILE A 651 40.13 38.73 -34.70
N ILE A 652 40.45 39.38 -35.83
CA ILE A 652 41.75 40.04 -36.05
C ILE A 652 41.95 41.19 -35.06
N GLU A 653 40.95 42.06 -34.89
CA GLU A 653 41.01 43.17 -33.94
C GLU A 653 41.22 42.67 -32.51
N ASN A 654 40.45 41.68 -32.05
CA ASN A 654 40.56 41.20 -30.68
C ASN A 654 41.91 40.50 -30.42
N TYR A 655 42.34 39.63 -31.34
CA TYR A 655 43.57 38.85 -31.15
C TYR A 655 44.84 39.63 -31.46
N PHE A 656 44.94 40.22 -32.66
CA PHE A 656 46.16 40.88 -33.10
C PHE A 656 46.26 42.32 -32.62
N LYS A 657 45.16 43.10 -32.62
CA LYS A 657 45.23 44.52 -32.22
C LYS A 657 45.12 44.72 -30.71
N ILE A 658 44.08 44.19 -30.07
CA ILE A 658 43.81 44.42 -28.64
C ILE A 658 44.79 43.63 -27.77
N LEU A 659 44.92 42.32 -27.99
CA LEU A 659 45.82 41.47 -27.21
C LEU A 659 47.27 41.54 -27.70
N GLY A 660 47.48 41.43 -29.01
CA GLY A 660 48.81 41.40 -29.64
C GLY A 660 49.47 42.77 -29.84
N LYS A 661 48.70 43.88 -29.78
CA LYS A 661 49.16 45.26 -30.03
C LYS A 661 49.78 45.50 -31.42
N TYR A 662 49.38 44.73 -32.43
CA TYR A 662 49.79 44.90 -33.82
C TYR A 662 48.91 45.92 -34.56
N ALA A 663 49.48 46.60 -35.55
CA ALA A 663 48.76 47.41 -36.53
C ALA A 663 48.44 46.59 -37.81
N ASP A 664 47.50 47.07 -38.63
CA ASP A 664 47.17 46.42 -39.90
C ASP A 664 48.39 46.29 -40.83
N ASP A 665 49.26 47.30 -40.84
CA ASP A 665 50.51 47.26 -41.61
C ASP A 665 51.47 46.16 -41.16
N ASP A 666 51.46 45.77 -39.88
CA ASP A 666 52.31 44.68 -39.38
C ASP A 666 51.81 43.33 -39.90
N LEU A 667 50.48 43.14 -39.94
CA LEU A 667 49.86 41.95 -40.51
C LEU A 667 50.14 41.84 -42.01
N ILE A 668 50.05 42.96 -42.74
CA ILE A 668 50.31 42.99 -44.18
C ILE A 668 51.78 42.70 -44.46
N LYS A 669 52.72 43.33 -43.73
CA LYS A 669 54.18 43.13 -43.93
C LYS A 669 54.67 41.73 -43.57
N SER A 670 53.85 40.91 -42.90
CA SER A 670 54.19 39.51 -42.59
C SER A 670 54.24 38.59 -43.82
N PHE A 671 53.70 39.02 -44.97
CA PHE A 671 53.72 38.25 -46.22
C PHE A 671 54.98 38.52 -47.05
N ASP A 672 55.51 37.47 -47.70
CA ASP A 672 56.88 37.44 -48.25
C ASP A 672 57.05 38.27 -49.54
N ASN A 673 56.00 38.42 -50.36
CA ASN A 673 56.06 39.11 -51.64
C ASN A 673 54.95 40.16 -51.79
N HIS A 674 55.20 41.17 -52.64
CA HIS A 674 54.30 42.31 -52.80
C HIS A 674 52.89 41.90 -53.28
N GLN A 675 52.77 40.85 -54.08
CA GLN A 675 51.47 40.37 -54.57
C GLN A 675 50.62 39.79 -53.42
N GLU A 676 51.21 39.01 -52.52
CA GLU A 676 50.53 38.48 -51.34
C GLU A 676 50.19 39.58 -50.33
N GLN A 677 51.06 40.59 -50.18
CA GLN A 677 50.79 41.77 -49.35
C GLN A 677 49.56 42.55 -49.85
N GLU A 678 49.43 42.76 -51.16
CA GLU A 678 48.26 43.40 -51.75
C GLU A 678 46.97 42.57 -51.59
N VAL A 679 47.06 41.24 -51.69
CA VAL A 679 45.93 40.35 -51.40
C VAL A 679 45.51 40.41 -49.92
N CYS A 680 46.47 40.47 -48.98
CA CYS A 680 46.19 40.67 -47.56
C CYS A 680 45.59 42.06 -47.29
N ARG A 681 46.11 43.12 -47.95
CA ARG A 681 45.55 44.47 -47.87
C ARG A 681 44.09 44.50 -48.36
N SER A 682 43.79 43.79 -49.46
CA SER A 682 42.42 43.63 -49.96
C SER A 682 41.49 42.96 -48.95
N LEU A 683 41.95 41.92 -48.25
CA LEU A 683 41.17 41.29 -47.16
C LEU A 683 40.90 42.29 -46.03
N VAL A 684 41.92 43.03 -45.57
CA VAL A 684 41.78 44.03 -44.49
C VAL A 684 40.79 45.12 -44.89
N CYS A 685 40.84 45.61 -46.13
CA CYS A 685 39.85 46.56 -46.63
C CYS A 685 38.44 45.96 -46.65
N TRP A 686 38.29 44.73 -47.17
CA TRP A 686 37.00 44.04 -47.30
C TRP A 686 36.32 43.75 -45.95
N ILE A 687 37.08 43.34 -44.92
CA ILE A 687 36.52 43.11 -43.58
C ILE A 687 36.14 44.43 -42.85
N ASN A 688 36.78 45.55 -43.22
CA ASN A 688 36.49 46.88 -42.68
C ASN A 688 35.28 47.54 -43.38
N ASP A 689 35.10 47.28 -44.67
CA ASP A 689 34.01 47.83 -45.51
C ASP A 689 32.62 47.45 -44.97
N GLY A 690 32.44 46.20 -44.54
CA GLY A 690 31.20 45.70 -43.91
C GLY A 690 30.80 46.37 -42.59
N SER A 691 31.51 47.40 -42.14
CA SER A 691 31.22 48.20 -40.94
C SER A 691 31.21 49.72 -41.14
N HIS A 692 31.68 50.22 -42.29
CA HIS A 692 31.84 51.66 -42.54
C HIS A 692 31.38 52.12 -43.95
N GLY A 693 30.65 51.30 -44.71
CA GLY A 693 30.02 51.69 -45.98
C GLY A 693 28.90 52.73 -45.82
N LEU A 694 28.73 53.59 -46.83
CA LEU A 694 27.63 54.57 -46.93
C LEU A 694 26.27 53.84 -47.05
N PRO A 695 25.13 54.48 -46.68
CA PRO A 695 23.81 53.81 -46.59
C PRO A 695 23.17 53.35 -47.90
N ASP A 696 23.89 53.34 -49.02
CA ASP A 696 23.32 53.13 -50.36
C ASP A 696 24.26 52.24 -51.19
N ASP A 697 24.11 50.92 -51.05
CA ASP A 697 24.98 49.92 -51.69
C ASP A 697 24.36 49.35 -52.97
N LEU A 698 25.05 49.57 -54.09
CA LEU A 698 24.97 48.74 -55.28
C LEU A 698 25.54 47.35 -54.94
N TYR A 699 24.68 46.34 -54.81
CA TYR A 699 25.12 44.97 -54.56
C TYR A 699 25.66 44.33 -55.85
N VAL A 700 26.95 44.00 -55.88
CA VAL A 700 27.46 42.94 -56.75
C VAL A 700 27.41 41.64 -55.93
N GLU A 701 26.72 40.64 -56.46
CA GLU A 701 26.72 39.28 -55.95
C GLU A 701 28.19 38.78 -55.95
N TYR A 702 28.84 38.79 -54.78
CA TYR A 702 30.23 38.33 -54.65
C TYR A 702 30.28 36.86 -55.04
N GLN A 703 31.09 36.52 -56.06
CA GLN A 703 31.30 35.14 -56.50
C GLN A 703 31.96 34.32 -55.38
N ASP A 704 31.44 33.11 -55.13
CA ASP A 704 31.92 32.17 -54.10
C ASP A 704 33.45 31.97 -54.10
N GLU A 705 34.13 32.07 -55.26
CA GLU A 705 35.60 31.97 -55.37
C GLU A 705 36.37 33.07 -54.61
N THR A 706 35.83 34.29 -54.53
CA THR A 706 36.50 35.40 -53.85
C THR A 706 36.47 35.20 -52.33
N PHE A 707 35.37 34.61 -51.85
CA PHE A 707 35.16 34.30 -50.44
C PHE A 707 36.13 33.23 -49.93
N GLU A 708 36.28 32.12 -50.68
CA GLU A 708 37.26 31.07 -50.34
C GLU A 708 38.69 31.60 -50.31
N ARG A 709 39.03 32.50 -51.25
CA ARG A 709 40.33 33.16 -51.29
C ARG A 709 40.58 34.01 -50.04
N TYR A 710 39.59 34.75 -49.56
CA TYR A 710 39.70 35.55 -48.35
C TYR A 710 39.80 34.72 -47.07
N LEU A 711 39.09 33.60 -46.95
CA LEU A 711 39.28 32.64 -45.85
C LEU A 711 40.71 32.09 -45.80
N LYS A 712 41.28 31.77 -46.97
CA LYS A 712 42.66 31.29 -47.08
C LYS A 712 43.67 32.35 -46.64
N VAL A 713 43.46 33.60 -47.05
CA VAL A 713 44.32 34.73 -46.67
C VAL A 713 44.18 35.02 -45.18
N PHE A 714 42.97 34.96 -44.63
CA PHE A 714 42.70 35.09 -43.20
C PHE A 714 43.47 34.04 -42.38
N LYS A 715 43.44 32.77 -42.79
CA LYS A 715 44.27 31.72 -42.19
C LYS A 715 45.76 32.04 -42.30
N ASN A 716 46.21 32.48 -43.48
CA ASN A 716 47.61 32.77 -43.72
C ASN A 716 48.15 33.91 -42.84
N ILE A 717 47.32 34.88 -42.43
CA ILE A 717 47.73 35.89 -41.44
C ILE A 717 48.22 35.21 -40.15
N PHE A 718 47.49 34.22 -39.63
CA PHE A 718 47.92 33.47 -38.43
C PHE A 718 49.20 32.67 -38.68
N VAL A 719 49.35 32.05 -39.86
CA VAL A 719 50.55 31.29 -40.21
C VAL A 719 51.78 32.20 -40.29
N LYS A 720 51.69 33.30 -41.04
CA LYS A 720 52.80 34.23 -41.28
C LYS A 720 53.20 35.01 -40.03
N MET A 721 52.25 35.26 -39.13
CA MET A 721 52.53 35.85 -37.81
C MET A 721 53.02 34.82 -36.76
N GLY A 722 53.18 33.54 -37.11
CA GLY A 722 53.68 32.50 -36.20
C GLY A 722 52.66 31.98 -35.17
N HIS A 723 51.37 32.17 -35.42
CA HIS A 723 50.25 31.80 -34.54
C HIS A 723 49.32 30.74 -35.17
N GLU A 724 49.84 29.86 -36.03
CA GLU A 724 49.06 28.80 -36.69
C GLU A 724 48.37 27.86 -35.70
N GLU A 725 49.02 27.53 -34.58
CA GLU A 725 48.45 26.67 -33.54
C GLU A 725 47.17 27.27 -32.92
N HIS A 726 47.12 28.59 -32.74
CA HIS A 726 45.93 29.27 -32.24
C HIS A 726 44.77 29.19 -33.25
N TYR A 727 45.06 29.42 -34.53
CA TYR A 727 44.06 29.24 -35.59
C TYR A 727 43.55 27.79 -35.61
N ASN A 728 44.44 26.81 -35.57
CA ASN A 728 44.07 25.40 -35.58
C ASN A 728 43.23 25.02 -34.35
N MET A 729 43.60 25.48 -33.16
CA MET A 729 42.83 25.29 -31.93
C MET A 729 41.40 25.83 -32.08
N MET A 730 41.26 27.10 -32.47
CA MET A 730 39.95 27.74 -32.56
C MET A 730 39.11 27.22 -33.73
N TYR A 731 39.73 26.92 -34.88
CA TYR A 731 39.05 26.50 -36.10
C TYR A 731 38.73 24.99 -36.14
N ARG A 732 39.50 24.11 -35.46
CA ARG A 732 39.28 22.64 -35.47
C ARG A 732 38.45 22.07 -34.34
N GLU A 733 38.10 22.81 -33.29
CA GLU A 733 37.25 22.26 -32.22
C GLU A 733 35.80 22.01 -32.72
N THR A 734 35.60 20.82 -33.28
CA THR A 734 34.36 20.05 -33.31
C THR A 734 34.73 18.57 -33.37
N LEU A 735 35.09 17.97 -32.24
CA LEU A 735 34.93 16.53 -32.05
C LEU A 735 33.46 16.27 -31.71
N ILE A 736 32.60 16.37 -32.72
CA ILE A 736 31.27 15.77 -32.69
C ILE A 736 31.51 14.25 -32.85
N ALA A 737 31.76 13.59 -31.73
CA ALA A 737 31.59 12.14 -31.65
C ALA A 737 30.14 11.88 -31.28
N SER A 738 29.48 11.06 -32.10
CA SER A 738 28.08 10.64 -32.00
C SER A 738 27.78 9.89 -30.71
#